data_AF-A0A8S0X5X3-F1
#
_entry.id   AF-A0A8S0X5X3-F1
#
_cell.length_a   1.000
_cell.length_b   1.000
_cell.length_c   1.000
_cell.angle_alpha   90.00
_cell.angle_beta   90.00
_cell.angle_gamma   90.00
#
_symmetry.space_group_name_H-M   'P 1'
#
loop_
_entity.id
_entity.type
_entity.pdbx_description
1 polymer ?
#
loop_
_entity_poly.entity_id
_entity_poly.type
_entity_poly.pdbx_seq_one_letter_code
_entity_poly.pdbx_strand_id
1 'polypeptide(L)'
;MYLGQVSSLVYRSKYWSTSSLLLPPEILEHIIDQLAQSPDEGSKRALSSWLLVSPTFHQRARYHVFFTVTISNTPNTAFSARIRSLRRLLEDDAAFTSASPTRKGGNLIRAIHEVVILSRNGTESNKVILDNTDLIAVMRRLHTPAYGIERFALLLDNLLTVVAWEDLSPELKLAFRNLSRSPFLKSLTISHLPNIPVSFFNGTYLENISVTGAFPATSERFAQCLSAFEDAPQQDPEASIVESPPMLRSFTTDHTFIFPKAWITNRDVYNLTTPLSPFPQLRDLNIILSPLYFATFLRITSHVLTAASRSLETLSFRFVGKFAPLLPTSVTPITLNTMRNLTSLTLSLTTNQIVTRRPITEIGLRPILHILESSTSPPSLRHIQITLTLSIRDPRDKLIAPDTEEWGSFNQALSDFCFANLEEIKVNNIYASKGYASENGYKIATFSLLTAASFAHTWFYMFKYMVWSFSNYEQTHLSNISLELPLRIASWLQDTSLFEEAWYLVCFNPLNWWWSEQLCLFTVGAWTVFVATEGRRHGIKHLWAYMLLGQIVAISVASNLFYLAILLSPPPGLPRRDQHSTNTSPTLWLNVFLSIATVALTPFTSRSTFLWNLLVMHALIFLPLIFREDATTEGHPPRFAMSTKTIPHHPYRLSNYTCADRPDRRPLPQPNRINCFLTRTASCLEGPPFSPCPVIHWLGRHMDNRVVRYLDPCTA
;
A
#
# COMPACT_ATOMS: atom_id res chain seq x y z
N MET A 1 17.60 -5.31 -17.37
CA MET A 1 18.12 -5.79 -18.68
C MET A 1 19.63 -5.64 -18.66
N TYR A 2 20.37 -6.67 -18.23
CA TYR A 2 21.85 -6.65 -18.07
C TYR A 2 22.59 -7.46 -19.15
N LEU A 3 21.85 -8.10 -20.08
CA LEU A 3 22.39 -9.09 -21.02
C LEU A 3 23.10 -8.49 -22.26
N GLY A 4 23.01 -7.18 -22.49
CA GLY A 4 23.52 -6.52 -23.70
C GLY A 4 25.05 -6.51 -23.88
N GLN A 5 25.82 -6.91 -22.86
CA GLN A 5 27.29 -7.03 -22.92
C GLN A 5 27.81 -8.48 -22.92
N VAL A 6 26.93 -9.48 -22.89
CA VAL A 6 27.32 -10.89 -22.63
C VAL A 6 27.58 -11.69 -23.92
N SER A 7 27.04 -11.25 -25.06
CA SER A 7 27.10 -12.00 -26.33
C SER A 7 28.51 -12.16 -26.94
N SER A 8 29.52 -11.45 -26.44
CA SER A 8 30.92 -11.52 -26.93
C SER A 8 31.85 -12.40 -26.08
N LEU A 9 31.41 -12.91 -24.92
CA LEU A 9 32.32 -13.52 -23.92
C LEU A 9 32.28 -15.06 -23.84
N VAL A 10 31.39 -15.73 -24.57
CA VAL A 10 31.20 -17.19 -24.49
C VAL A 10 31.98 -17.93 -25.58
N TYR A 11 33.32 -17.86 -25.59
CA TYR A 11 34.16 -18.74 -26.43
C TYR A 11 35.62 -18.90 -25.97
N ARG A 12 35.86 -19.49 -24.78
CA ARG A 12 37.09 -20.25 -24.44
C ARG A 12 37.00 -20.93 -23.06
N SER A 13 36.51 -22.17 -23.02
CA SER A 13 36.78 -23.10 -21.91
C SER A 13 36.94 -24.49 -22.51
N LYS A 14 38.17 -25.02 -22.49
CA LYS A 14 38.53 -26.30 -23.13
C LYS A 14 39.27 -27.27 -22.19
N TYR A 15 39.26 -27.00 -20.88
CA TYR A 15 40.01 -27.76 -19.88
C TYR A 15 39.22 -27.92 -18.57
N TRP A 16 38.31 -28.90 -18.54
CA TRP A 16 37.76 -29.49 -17.31
C TRP A 16 37.61 -30.99 -17.55
N SER A 17 38.69 -31.75 -17.35
CA SER A 17 38.74 -33.21 -17.49
C SER A 17 39.24 -33.86 -16.20
N THR A 18 38.45 -33.73 -15.13
CA THR A 18 38.68 -34.41 -13.85
C THR A 18 37.36 -34.97 -13.32
N SER A 19 37.35 -36.26 -12.99
CA SER A 19 36.16 -37.07 -12.71
C SER A 19 35.54 -36.82 -11.33
N SER A 20 35.20 -35.58 -11.01
CA SER A 20 34.60 -35.19 -9.73
C SER A 20 33.07 -35.10 -9.82
N LEU A 21 32.38 -36.01 -9.13
CA LEU A 21 30.97 -35.92 -8.67
C LEU A 21 30.08 -34.91 -9.43
N LEU A 22 29.72 -35.24 -10.67
CA LEU A 22 28.63 -34.55 -11.36
C LEU A 22 27.31 -34.92 -10.66
N LEU A 23 26.60 -33.92 -10.15
CA LEU A 23 25.22 -34.09 -9.71
C LEU A 23 24.39 -34.59 -10.91
N PRO A 24 23.49 -35.57 -10.72
CA PRO A 24 22.55 -35.99 -11.75
C PRO A 24 21.79 -34.80 -12.34
N PRO A 25 21.58 -34.73 -13.67
CA PRO A 25 20.95 -33.59 -14.32
C PRO A 25 19.54 -33.31 -13.77
N GLU A 26 18.84 -34.34 -13.27
CA GLU A 26 17.52 -34.23 -12.65
C GLU A 26 17.55 -33.39 -11.35
N ILE A 27 18.62 -33.54 -10.54
CA ILE A 27 18.81 -32.73 -9.33
C ILE A 27 19.12 -31.28 -9.71
N LEU A 28 19.92 -31.08 -10.75
CA LEU A 28 20.25 -29.75 -11.25
C LEU A 28 19.02 -29.03 -11.82
N GLU A 29 18.20 -29.71 -12.62
CA GLU A 29 16.93 -29.18 -13.11
C GLU A 29 15.97 -28.87 -11.95
N HIS A 30 15.87 -29.73 -10.94
CA HIS A 30 15.03 -29.47 -9.78
C HIS A 30 15.47 -28.21 -9.00
N ILE A 31 16.78 -27.98 -8.82
CA ILE A 31 17.28 -26.77 -8.15
C ILE A 31 16.93 -25.52 -8.97
N ILE A 32 17.04 -25.57 -10.31
CA ILE A 32 16.65 -24.45 -11.19
C ILE A 32 15.14 -24.19 -11.08
N ASP A 33 14.32 -25.24 -11.09
CA ASP A 33 12.87 -25.13 -11.01
C ASP A 33 12.39 -24.59 -9.66
N GLN A 34 13.04 -24.98 -8.55
CA GLN A 34 12.78 -24.42 -7.22
C GLN A 34 13.18 -22.94 -7.14
N LEU A 35 14.35 -22.60 -7.69
CA LEU A 35 14.82 -21.21 -7.77
C LEU A 35 13.87 -20.34 -8.61
N ALA A 36 13.34 -20.87 -9.72
CA ALA A 36 12.41 -20.18 -10.60
C ALA A 36 11.00 -19.98 -10.02
N GLN A 37 10.58 -20.81 -9.05
CA GLN A 37 9.31 -20.61 -8.34
C GLN A 37 9.33 -19.39 -7.41
N SER A 38 10.51 -18.91 -7.00
CA SER A 38 10.62 -17.72 -6.16
C SER A 38 10.57 -16.42 -6.99
N PRO A 39 9.61 -15.50 -6.73
CA PRO A 39 9.44 -14.29 -7.54
C PRO A 39 10.48 -13.18 -7.27
N ASP A 40 11.44 -13.42 -6.37
CA ASP A 40 12.39 -12.42 -5.89
C ASP A 40 13.51 -12.07 -6.88
N GLU A 41 14.08 -10.88 -6.75
CA GLU A 41 15.16 -10.39 -7.62
C GLU A 41 16.50 -11.11 -7.41
N GLY A 42 16.72 -11.75 -6.25
CA GLY A 42 17.90 -12.59 -6.00
C GLY A 42 17.86 -13.86 -6.85
N SER A 43 16.71 -14.56 -6.86
CA SER A 43 16.50 -15.76 -7.68
C SER A 43 16.66 -15.48 -9.17
N LYS A 44 16.14 -14.35 -9.68
CA LYS A 44 16.38 -13.92 -11.08
C LYS A 44 17.84 -13.66 -11.41
N ARG A 45 18.62 -13.07 -10.48
CA ARG A 45 20.06 -12.86 -10.65
C ARG A 45 20.84 -14.17 -10.62
N ALA A 46 20.45 -15.10 -9.75
CA ALA A 46 21.03 -16.43 -9.70
C ALA A 46 20.77 -17.18 -11.03
N LEU A 47 19.52 -17.26 -11.49
CA LEU A 47 19.17 -17.83 -12.81
C LEU A 47 19.96 -17.16 -13.96
N SER A 48 20.10 -15.83 -13.93
CA SER A 48 20.90 -15.10 -14.93
C SER A 48 22.38 -15.46 -14.91
N SER A 49 22.94 -15.75 -13.73
CA SER A 49 24.33 -16.22 -13.57
C SER A 49 24.48 -17.66 -14.08
N TRP A 50 23.44 -18.50 -13.90
CA TRP A 50 23.45 -19.90 -14.33
C TRP A 50 23.44 -20.07 -15.86
N LEU A 51 22.99 -19.05 -16.61
CA LEU A 51 23.16 -18.97 -18.07
C LEU A 51 24.62 -19.05 -18.54
N LEU A 52 25.60 -18.82 -17.64
CA LEU A 52 27.03 -18.82 -17.94
C LEU A 52 27.77 -20.11 -17.53
N VAL A 53 27.10 -21.01 -16.79
CA VAL A 53 27.79 -22.13 -16.11
C VAL A 53 28.03 -23.34 -17.03
N SER A 54 26.99 -23.83 -17.70
CA SER A 54 27.10 -24.93 -18.68
C SER A 54 25.99 -24.88 -19.72
N PRO A 55 26.09 -25.60 -20.85
CA PRO A 55 25.01 -25.67 -21.84
C PRO A 55 23.67 -26.19 -21.28
N THR A 56 23.70 -27.15 -20.36
CA THR A 56 22.49 -27.71 -19.72
C THR A 56 21.84 -26.71 -18.79
N PHE A 57 22.64 -26.07 -17.92
CA PHE A 57 22.17 -24.96 -17.08
C PHE A 57 21.62 -23.82 -17.94
N HIS A 58 22.32 -23.47 -19.02
CA HIS A 58 21.90 -22.43 -19.95
C HIS A 58 20.52 -22.71 -20.53
N GLN A 59 20.24 -23.94 -21.00
CA GLN A 59 18.93 -24.24 -21.59
C GLN A 59 17.78 -24.17 -20.58
N ARG A 60 17.93 -24.77 -19.38
CA ARG A 60 16.86 -24.76 -18.36
C ARG A 60 16.70 -23.38 -17.71
N ALA A 61 17.80 -22.68 -17.40
CA ALA A 61 17.72 -21.30 -16.90
C ALA A 61 17.17 -20.34 -17.95
N ARG A 62 17.49 -20.51 -19.25
CA ARG A 62 16.92 -19.72 -20.35
C ARG A 62 15.42 -19.91 -20.47
N TYR A 63 14.90 -21.13 -20.25
CA TYR A 63 13.45 -21.35 -20.16
C TYR A 63 12.81 -20.45 -19.09
N HIS A 64 13.29 -20.51 -17.86
CA HIS A 64 12.73 -19.73 -16.74
C HIS A 64 12.97 -18.22 -16.82
N VAL A 65 14.16 -17.78 -17.26
CA VAL A 65 14.49 -16.34 -17.41
C VAL A 65 13.64 -15.66 -18.47
N PHE A 66 13.22 -16.39 -19.51
CA PHE A 66 12.40 -15.85 -20.60
C PHE A 66 10.94 -16.31 -20.56
N PHE A 67 10.52 -17.11 -19.57
CA PHE A 67 9.16 -17.62 -19.43
C PHE A 67 8.11 -16.50 -19.48
N THR A 68 8.32 -15.44 -18.69
CA THR A 68 7.53 -14.19 -18.71
C THR A 68 8.44 -13.01 -19.08
N VAL A 69 8.24 -12.44 -20.27
CA VAL A 69 8.97 -11.25 -20.75
C VAL A 69 8.16 -9.99 -20.47
N THR A 70 8.52 -9.29 -19.39
CA THR A 70 7.88 -8.01 -19.01
C THR A 70 8.65 -6.79 -19.51
N ILE A 71 8.02 -6.01 -20.39
CA ILE A 71 8.56 -4.77 -20.97
C ILE A 71 7.84 -3.58 -20.34
N SER A 72 8.41 -3.04 -19.26
CA SER A 72 7.89 -1.83 -18.62
C SER A 72 8.57 -0.56 -19.13
N ASN A 73 7.79 0.51 -19.26
CA ASN A 73 8.34 1.87 -19.23
C ASN A 73 8.80 2.19 -17.80
N THR A 74 10.01 2.70 -17.65
CA THR A 74 10.59 3.10 -16.35
C THR A 74 11.37 4.38 -16.54
N PRO A 75 11.38 5.32 -15.57
CA PRO A 75 11.94 6.67 -15.76
C PRO A 75 13.38 6.70 -16.27
N ASN A 76 14.18 5.67 -15.98
CA ASN A 76 15.60 5.63 -16.34
C ASN A 76 15.90 5.04 -17.73
N THR A 77 14.92 4.47 -18.45
CA THR A 77 15.14 3.88 -19.78
C THR A 77 13.89 3.93 -20.65
N ALA A 78 14.00 4.57 -21.82
CA ALA A 78 12.96 4.62 -22.86
C ALA A 78 12.41 3.21 -23.20
N PHE A 79 11.08 3.09 -23.32
CA PHE A 79 10.41 1.84 -23.71
C PHE A 79 10.94 1.37 -25.07
N SER A 80 11.08 2.31 -26.00
CA SER A 80 11.62 2.13 -27.35
C SER A 80 12.99 1.43 -27.40
N ALA A 81 13.86 1.62 -26.41
CA ALA A 81 15.16 0.96 -26.35
C ALA A 81 15.06 -0.52 -25.91
N ARG A 82 14.13 -0.82 -25.00
CA ARG A 82 13.89 -2.19 -24.50
C ARG A 82 13.22 -3.07 -25.54
N ILE A 83 12.16 -2.56 -26.19
CA ILE A 83 11.44 -3.30 -27.23
C ILE A 83 12.34 -3.59 -28.44
N ARG A 84 13.20 -2.64 -28.85
CA ARG A 84 14.23 -2.86 -29.88
C ARG A 84 15.28 -3.91 -29.48
N SER A 85 15.65 -3.94 -28.20
CA SER A 85 16.60 -4.94 -27.70
C SER A 85 15.96 -6.34 -27.70
N LEU A 86 14.68 -6.46 -27.35
CA LEU A 86 13.93 -7.72 -27.51
C LEU A 86 13.82 -8.10 -28.99
N ARG A 87 13.46 -7.16 -29.87
CA ARG A 87 13.38 -7.38 -31.32
C ARG A 87 14.65 -8.02 -31.87
N ARG A 88 15.82 -7.44 -31.56
CA ARG A 88 17.13 -8.00 -31.97
C ARG A 88 17.34 -9.41 -31.45
N LEU A 89 17.06 -9.67 -30.17
CA LEU A 89 17.16 -11.01 -29.59
C LEU A 89 16.26 -12.05 -30.29
N LEU A 90 15.09 -11.65 -30.81
CA LEU A 90 14.20 -12.52 -31.57
C LEU A 90 14.63 -12.66 -33.05
N GLU A 91 15.25 -11.63 -33.63
CA GLU A 91 15.78 -11.65 -35.01
C GLU A 91 17.08 -12.47 -35.11
N ASP A 92 18.01 -12.32 -34.16
CA ASP A 92 19.29 -13.06 -34.10
C ASP A 92 19.05 -14.57 -33.94
N ASP A 93 18.07 -14.96 -33.11
CA ASP A 93 17.66 -16.34 -32.86
C ASP A 93 17.01 -17.00 -34.11
N ALA A 94 16.27 -16.21 -34.89
CA ALA A 94 15.72 -16.63 -36.18
C ALA A 94 16.80 -16.75 -37.27
N ALA A 95 17.81 -15.88 -37.27
CA ALA A 95 18.96 -16.00 -38.17
C ALA A 95 19.75 -17.29 -37.89
N PHE A 96 19.98 -17.62 -36.62
CA PHE A 96 20.77 -18.79 -36.21
C PHE A 96 20.13 -20.13 -36.62
N THR A 97 18.79 -20.21 -36.66
CA THR A 97 18.07 -21.43 -37.07
C THR A 97 18.11 -21.70 -38.57
N SER A 98 18.17 -20.66 -39.41
CA SER A 98 18.25 -20.82 -40.87
C SER A 98 19.60 -21.38 -41.35
N ALA A 99 20.69 -21.09 -40.63
CA ALA A 99 22.05 -21.39 -41.06
C ALA A 99 22.53 -22.82 -40.77
N SER A 100 21.83 -23.61 -39.94
CA SER A 100 22.29 -24.96 -39.54
C SER A 100 21.14 -25.88 -39.13
N PRO A 101 20.52 -26.64 -40.05
CA PRO A 101 19.37 -27.51 -39.74
C PRO A 101 19.66 -28.63 -38.74
N THR A 102 20.93 -28.97 -38.50
CA THR A 102 21.36 -30.01 -37.55
C THR A 102 21.51 -29.51 -36.11
N ARG A 103 21.59 -28.19 -35.88
CA ARG A 103 21.85 -27.64 -34.55
C ARG A 103 20.54 -27.25 -33.90
N LYS A 104 20.01 -28.12 -33.02
CA LYS A 104 18.83 -27.89 -32.17
C LYS A 104 19.08 -26.80 -31.09
N GLY A 105 19.64 -25.65 -31.46
CA GLY A 105 19.66 -24.47 -30.61
C GLY A 105 18.22 -24.07 -30.34
N GLY A 106 17.77 -24.20 -29.09
CA GLY A 106 16.37 -23.97 -28.75
C GLY A 106 15.99 -22.51 -28.97
N ASN A 107 15.09 -22.25 -29.92
CA ASN A 107 14.59 -20.90 -30.22
C ASN A 107 14.18 -20.19 -28.93
N LEU A 108 14.68 -18.98 -28.72
CA LEU A 108 14.29 -18.11 -27.61
C LEU A 108 12.76 -17.99 -27.52
N ILE A 109 12.08 -17.91 -28.65
CA ILE A 109 10.63 -17.78 -28.72
C ILE A 109 9.92 -18.99 -28.08
N ARG A 110 10.48 -20.20 -28.14
CA ARG A 110 9.91 -21.40 -27.48
C ARG A 110 10.08 -21.40 -25.96
N ALA A 111 10.96 -20.55 -25.42
CA ALA A 111 11.08 -20.31 -23.98
C ALA A 111 10.11 -19.21 -23.50
N ILE A 112 9.56 -18.40 -24.39
CA ILE A 112 8.61 -17.33 -24.03
C ILE A 112 7.21 -17.92 -23.99
N HIS A 113 6.64 -18.02 -22.79
CA HIS A 113 5.24 -18.43 -22.57
C HIS A 113 4.32 -17.21 -22.47
N GLU A 114 4.80 -16.13 -21.83
CA GLU A 114 4.06 -14.90 -21.56
C GLU A 114 4.84 -13.65 -21.97
N VAL A 115 4.15 -12.69 -22.58
CA VAL A 115 4.69 -11.34 -22.85
C VAL A 115 3.78 -10.29 -22.24
N VAL A 116 4.34 -9.42 -21.41
CA VAL A 116 3.63 -8.35 -20.71
C VAL A 116 4.22 -7.00 -21.05
N ILE A 117 3.46 -6.14 -21.72
CA ILE A 117 3.82 -4.75 -22.01
C ILE A 117 3.16 -3.84 -20.98
N LEU A 118 3.96 -3.06 -20.25
CA LEU A 118 3.49 -2.19 -19.16
C LEU A 118 3.85 -0.71 -19.41
N SER A 119 2.87 0.12 -19.71
CA SER A 119 3.02 1.58 -19.68
C SER A 119 2.66 2.09 -18.28
N ARG A 120 3.65 2.48 -17.47
CA ARG A 120 3.44 3.03 -16.12
C ARG A 120 4.02 4.43 -15.99
N ASN A 121 3.16 5.43 -15.82
CA ASN A 121 3.50 6.83 -15.46
C ASN A 121 4.78 7.36 -16.13
N GLY A 122 4.98 7.02 -17.39
CA GLY A 122 6.19 7.31 -18.14
C GLY A 122 6.14 8.68 -18.81
N THR A 123 7.31 9.15 -19.23
CA THR A 123 7.43 10.36 -20.08
C THR A 123 6.90 10.13 -21.50
N GLU A 124 6.97 8.89 -22.00
CA GLU A 124 6.37 8.49 -23.27
C GLU A 124 4.86 8.27 -23.10
N SER A 125 4.05 8.87 -23.97
CA SER A 125 2.60 8.64 -24.01
C SER A 125 2.27 7.23 -24.50
N ASN A 126 1.05 6.74 -24.20
CA ASN A 126 0.60 5.44 -24.71
C ASN A 126 0.65 5.38 -26.25
N LYS A 127 0.43 6.52 -26.92
CA LYS A 127 0.54 6.64 -28.38
C LYS A 127 1.96 6.33 -28.88
N VAL A 128 3.01 6.86 -28.25
CA VAL A 128 4.41 6.58 -28.63
C VAL A 128 4.77 5.09 -28.46
N ILE A 129 4.18 4.43 -27.45
CA ILE A 129 4.36 3.00 -27.20
C ILE A 129 3.66 2.15 -28.28
N LEU A 130 2.46 2.55 -28.70
CA LEU A 130 1.65 1.84 -29.69
C LEU A 130 2.14 2.07 -31.13
N ASP A 131 2.52 3.30 -31.48
CA ASP A 131 3.09 3.65 -32.79
C ASP A 131 4.53 3.11 -33.01
N ASN A 132 5.06 2.36 -32.03
CA ASN A 132 6.41 1.83 -32.08
C ASN A 132 6.57 0.67 -33.09
N THR A 133 7.35 0.88 -34.14
CA THR A 133 7.58 -0.13 -35.20
C THR A 133 8.35 -1.36 -34.71
N ASP A 134 9.19 -1.25 -33.68
CA ASP A 134 9.86 -2.39 -33.06
C ASP A 134 8.87 -3.27 -32.27
N LEU A 135 7.80 -2.69 -31.68
CA LEU A 135 6.71 -3.46 -31.06
C LEU A 135 5.96 -4.30 -32.10
N ILE A 136 5.60 -3.70 -33.23
CA ILE A 136 4.91 -4.40 -34.34
C ILE A 136 5.78 -5.57 -34.85
N ALA A 137 7.09 -5.35 -34.98
CA ALA A 137 8.04 -6.39 -35.38
C ALA A 137 8.15 -7.53 -34.34
N VAL A 138 8.20 -7.19 -33.04
CA VAL A 138 8.18 -8.18 -31.95
C VAL A 138 6.90 -9.01 -32.00
N MET A 139 5.72 -8.38 -32.06
CA MET A 139 4.43 -9.10 -32.09
C MET A 139 4.34 -10.12 -33.24
N ARG A 140 4.82 -9.76 -34.44
CA ARG A 140 4.88 -10.66 -35.60
C ARG A 140 5.87 -11.82 -35.43
N ARG A 141 6.81 -11.76 -34.48
CA ARG A 141 7.75 -12.85 -34.15
C ARG A 141 7.30 -13.71 -32.98
N LEU A 142 6.36 -13.24 -32.15
CA LEU A 142 5.80 -13.98 -31.01
C LEU A 142 4.83 -15.12 -31.43
N HIS A 143 4.49 -15.24 -32.70
CA HIS A 143 3.69 -16.34 -33.23
C HIS A 143 4.12 -16.75 -34.64
N THR A 144 3.96 -18.04 -34.95
CA THR A 144 4.08 -18.67 -36.27
C THR A 144 3.15 -19.89 -36.32
N PRO A 145 2.97 -20.56 -37.48
CA PRO A 145 2.24 -21.83 -37.51
C PRO A 145 2.88 -22.96 -36.69
N ALA A 146 4.17 -22.87 -36.32
CA ALA A 146 4.93 -23.93 -35.67
C ALA A 146 5.23 -23.69 -34.18
N TYR A 147 4.99 -22.48 -33.68
CA TYR A 147 5.17 -22.08 -32.27
C TYR A 147 4.48 -20.73 -32.02
N GLY A 148 4.15 -20.45 -30.76
CA GLY A 148 3.75 -19.11 -30.33
C GLY A 148 3.70 -19.02 -28.81
N ILE A 149 3.54 -17.81 -28.30
CA ILE A 149 3.29 -17.56 -26.87
C ILE A 149 1.88 -17.99 -26.47
N GLU A 150 1.70 -18.36 -25.20
CA GLU A 150 0.39 -18.73 -24.64
C GLU A 150 -0.36 -17.54 -24.03
N ARG A 151 0.37 -16.53 -23.55
CA ARG A 151 -0.21 -15.38 -22.85
C ARG A 151 0.34 -14.06 -23.38
N PHE A 152 -0.54 -13.12 -23.70
CA PHE A 152 -0.16 -11.76 -24.07
C PHE A 152 -0.93 -10.75 -23.23
N ALA A 153 -0.22 -9.78 -22.65
CA ALA A 153 -0.81 -8.70 -21.86
C ALA A 153 -0.31 -7.33 -22.33
N LEU A 154 -1.22 -6.45 -22.72
CA LEU A 154 -0.97 -5.03 -22.98
C LEU A 154 -1.64 -4.20 -21.88
N LEU A 155 -0.87 -3.66 -20.94
CA LEU A 155 -1.39 -2.83 -19.85
C LEU A 155 -0.95 -1.37 -19.98
N LEU A 156 -1.91 -0.47 -20.17
CA LEU A 156 -1.67 0.95 -20.47
C LEU A 156 -2.11 1.88 -19.32
N ASP A 157 -1.40 1.85 -18.18
CA ASP A 157 -1.82 2.54 -16.94
C ASP A 157 -1.87 4.09 -17.03
N ASN A 158 -1.41 4.73 -18.13
CA ASN A 158 -1.43 6.18 -18.28
C ASN A 158 -2.82 6.72 -18.67
N LEU A 159 -3.61 7.06 -17.64
CA LEU A 159 -4.96 7.63 -17.76
C LEU A 159 -5.06 8.93 -18.58
N LEU A 160 -3.97 9.69 -18.75
CA LEU A 160 -4.01 10.98 -19.44
C LEU A 160 -4.09 10.85 -20.97
N THR A 161 -3.66 9.72 -21.53
CA THR A 161 -3.65 9.48 -22.98
C THR A 161 -4.34 8.16 -23.31
N VAL A 162 -5.67 8.22 -23.39
CA VAL A 162 -6.48 7.15 -23.97
C VAL A 162 -6.31 7.18 -25.48
N VAL A 163 -5.86 6.07 -26.07
CA VAL A 163 -5.74 5.86 -27.53
C VAL A 163 -6.82 4.86 -27.89
N ALA A 164 -7.73 5.20 -28.81
CA ALA A 164 -8.78 4.26 -29.20
C ALA A 164 -8.24 3.18 -30.14
N TRP A 165 -8.94 2.05 -30.25
CA TRP A 165 -8.58 1.02 -31.23
C TRP A 165 -8.57 1.59 -32.66
N GLU A 166 -9.49 2.50 -32.99
CA GLU A 166 -9.56 3.17 -34.29
C GLU A 166 -8.29 3.97 -34.62
N ASP A 167 -7.64 4.55 -33.60
CA ASP A 167 -6.44 5.39 -33.76
C ASP A 167 -5.16 4.58 -34.03
N LEU A 168 -5.18 3.26 -33.83
CA LEU A 168 -4.01 2.40 -34.02
C LEU A 168 -3.62 2.30 -35.51
N SER A 169 -2.32 2.23 -35.79
CA SER A 169 -1.81 1.98 -37.13
C SER A 169 -2.34 0.64 -37.71
N PRO A 170 -2.61 0.57 -39.02
CA PRO A 170 -3.13 -0.65 -39.64
C PRO A 170 -2.15 -1.83 -39.49
N GLU A 171 -0.85 -1.57 -39.46
CA GLU A 171 0.20 -2.56 -39.23
C GLU A 171 0.14 -3.18 -37.83
N LEU A 172 -0.20 -2.39 -36.82
CA LEU A 172 -0.37 -2.83 -35.43
C LEU A 172 -1.70 -3.58 -35.26
N LYS A 173 -2.80 -3.07 -35.81
CA LYS A 173 -4.10 -3.78 -35.86
C LYS A 173 -3.96 -5.17 -36.48
N LEU A 174 -3.24 -5.26 -37.59
CA LEU A 174 -2.94 -6.53 -38.26
C LEU A 174 -2.04 -7.43 -37.41
N ALA A 175 -1.02 -6.89 -36.74
CA ALA A 175 -0.16 -7.66 -35.84
C ALA A 175 -0.94 -8.22 -34.64
N PHE A 176 -1.84 -7.43 -34.05
CA PHE A 176 -2.76 -7.89 -33.01
C PHE A 176 -3.69 -9.01 -33.52
N ARG A 177 -4.32 -8.83 -34.69
CA ARG A 177 -5.26 -9.82 -35.26
C ARG A 177 -4.56 -11.14 -35.61
N ASN A 178 -3.33 -11.07 -36.10
CA ASN A 178 -2.53 -12.25 -36.40
C ASN A 178 -2.08 -12.98 -35.12
N LEU A 179 -1.71 -12.23 -34.07
CA LEU A 179 -1.36 -12.79 -32.77
C LEU A 179 -2.57 -13.41 -32.05
N SER A 180 -3.75 -12.77 -32.08
CA SER A 180 -4.97 -13.31 -31.47
C SER A 180 -5.51 -14.57 -32.15
N ARG A 181 -5.26 -14.70 -33.46
CA ARG A 181 -5.55 -15.91 -34.26
C ARG A 181 -4.48 -17.01 -34.16
N SER A 182 -3.42 -16.81 -33.38
CA SER A 182 -2.45 -17.86 -33.09
C SER A 182 -3.12 -19.03 -32.34
N PRO A 183 -3.00 -20.30 -32.78
CA PRO A 183 -3.56 -21.44 -32.06
C PRO A 183 -2.89 -21.69 -30.70
N PHE A 184 -1.71 -21.11 -30.50
CA PHE A 184 -0.96 -21.17 -29.24
C PHE A 184 -1.45 -20.14 -28.21
N LEU A 185 -2.04 -19.01 -28.64
CA LEU A 185 -2.42 -17.95 -27.71
C LEU A 185 -3.72 -18.30 -26.99
N LYS A 186 -3.62 -18.55 -25.67
CA LYS A 186 -4.73 -18.97 -24.81
C LYS A 186 -5.26 -17.86 -23.90
N SER A 187 -4.42 -16.87 -23.58
CA SER A 187 -4.79 -15.74 -22.73
C SER A 187 -4.43 -14.41 -23.39
N LEU A 188 -5.39 -13.50 -23.45
CA LEU A 188 -5.20 -12.13 -23.94
C LEU A 188 -5.75 -11.12 -22.92
N THR A 189 -4.85 -10.32 -22.35
CA THR A 189 -5.20 -9.20 -21.48
C THR A 189 -4.89 -7.89 -22.18
N ILE A 190 -5.86 -6.98 -22.23
CA ILE A 190 -5.71 -5.64 -22.78
C ILE A 190 -6.35 -4.66 -21.79
N SER A 191 -5.63 -3.62 -21.37
CA SER A 191 -6.20 -2.55 -20.56
C SER A 191 -5.96 -1.16 -21.14
N HIS A 192 -6.94 -0.27 -20.92
CA HIS A 192 -7.02 1.12 -21.39
C HIS A 192 -6.89 1.31 -22.92
N LEU A 193 -7.37 0.33 -23.69
CA LEU A 193 -7.53 0.39 -25.14
C LEU A 193 -9.02 0.20 -25.50
N PRO A 194 -9.83 1.28 -25.54
CA PRO A 194 -11.26 1.18 -25.80
C PRO A 194 -11.58 0.88 -27.27
N ASN A 195 -12.86 0.58 -27.53
CA ASN A 195 -13.45 0.36 -28.85
C ASN A 195 -12.87 -0.83 -29.64
N ILE A 196 -12.31 -1.86 -28.98
CA ILE A 196 -11.86 -3.07 -29.68
C ILE A 196 -13.07 -3.70 -30.41
N PRO A 197 -13.08 -3.77 -31.75
CA PRO A 197 -14.23 -4.25 -32.51
C PRO A 197 -14.36 -5.75 -32.28
N VAL A 198 -15.58 -6.24 -32.09
CA VAL A 198 -15.79 -7.66 -31.76
C VAL A 198 -15.30 -8.63 -32.85
N SER A 199 -15.29 -8.20 -34.11
CA SER A 199 -14.71 -8.96 -35.24
C SER A 199 -13.23 -9.29 -35.04
N PHE A 200 -12.53 -8.59 -34.14
CA PHE A 200 -11.18 -8.92 -33.68
C PHE A 200 -11.06 -10.33 -33.06
N PHE A 201 -12.13 -10.81 -32.41
CA PHE A 201 -12.15 -12.12 -31.74
C PHE A 201 -12.62 -13.26 -32.65
N ASN A 202 -13.07 -12.96 -33.88
CA ASN A 202 -13.48 -13.98 -34.84
C ASN A 202 -12.28 -14.81 -35.31
N GLY A 203 -12.44 -16.14 -35.25
CA GLY A 203 -11.38 -17.09 -35.60
C GLY A 203 -10.23 -17.18 -34.59
N THR A 204 -10.42 -16.70 -33.36
CA THR A 204 -9.40 -16.77 -32.29
C THR A 204 -9.51 -18.04 -31.45
N TYR A 205 -8.37 -18.52 -30.95
CA TYR A 205 -8.28 -19.72 -30.08
C TYR A 205 -8.19 -19.37 -28.58
N LEU A 206 -8.62 -18.15 -28.25
CA LEU A 206 -8.53 -17.56 -26.93
C LEU A 206 -9.52 -18.23 -25.96
N GLU A 207 -8.98 -18.79 -24.88
CA GLU A 207 -9.76 -19.38 -23.78
C GLU A 207 -10.01 -18.36 -22.67
N ASN A 208 -9.09 -17.41 -22.47
CA ASN A 208 -9.17 -16.40 -21.42
C ASN A 208 -8.96 -15.02 -22.05
N ILE A 209 -9.92 -14.12 -21.89
CA ILE A 209 -9.82 -12.75 -22.39
C ILE A 209 -10.10 -11.78 -21.24
N SER A 210 -9.26 -10.76 -21.10
CA SER A 210 -9.47 -9.66 -20.16
C SER A 210 -9.36 -8.33 -20.91
N VAL A 211 -10.46 -7.58 -21.01
CA VAL A 211 -10.48 -6.24 -21.64
C VAL A 211 -10.99 -5.21 -20.64
N THR A 212 -10.12 -4.31 -20.19
CA THR A 212 -10.44 -3.35 -19.11
C THR A 212 -9.99 -1.92 -19.41
N GLY A 213 -10.90 -1.05 -19.83
CA GLY A 213 -10.64 0.38 -19.97
C GLY A 213 -10.97 1.17 -18.70
N ALA A 214 -10.00 1.91 -18.14
CA ALA A 214 -10.38 3.08 -17.34
C ALA A 214 -10.43 4.32 -18.25
N PHE A 215 -11.64 4.75 -18.62
CA PHE A 215 -11.84 6.13 -19.06
C PHE A 215 -11.77 7.09 -17.87
N PRO A 216 -11.01 8.19 -17.95
CA PRO A 216 -11.18 9.31 -17.04
C PRO A 216 -12.48 10.06 -17.37
N ALA A 217 -13.56 9.65 -16.72
CA ALA A 217 -14.68 10.45 -16.20
C ALA A 217 -15.07 11.80 -16.86
N THR A 218 -15.01 11.91 -18.19
CA THR A 218 -15.70 12.96 -18.94
C THR A 218 -16.88 12.30 -19.63
N SER A 219 -18.08 12.59 -19.11
CA SER A 219 -19.34 11.96 -19.53
C SER A 219 -19.62 12.12 -21.02
N GLU A 220 -19.15 13.23 -21.61
CA GLU A 220 -19.45 13.64 -22.97
C GLU A 220 -18.89 12.69 -24.04
N ARG A 221 -17.61 12.28 -23.96
CA ARG A 221 -17.05 11.31 -24.93
C ARG A 221 -17.69 9.92 -24.81
N PHE A 222 -18.00 9.48 -23.59
CA PHE A 222 -18.73 8.21 -23.43
C PHE A 222 -20.14 8.30 -23.99
N ALA A 223 -20.85 9.41 -23.75
CA ALA A 223 -22.19 9.65 -24.31
C ALA A 223 -22.15 9.69 -25.85
N GLN A 224 -21.14 10.32 -26.45
CA GLN A 224 -20.90 10.33 -27.90
C GLN A 224 -20.60 8.93 -28.45
N CYS A 225 -19.78 8.12 -27.77
CA CYS A 225 -19.56 6.73 -28.15
C CYS A 225 -20.85 5.89 -28.03
N LEU A 226 -21.66 6.14 -27.01
CA LEU A 226 -22.92 5.42 -26.78
C LEU A 226 -23.98 5.79 -27.83
N SER A 227 -24.11 7.07 -28.20
CA SER A 227 -25.03 7.51 -29.26
C SER A 227 -24.55 7.03 -30.63
N ALA A 228 -23.25 7.16 -30.94
CA ALA A 228 -22.68 6.62 -32.18
C ALA A 228 -22.87 5.10 -32.30
N PHE A 229 -22.90 4.38 -31.18
CA PHE A 229 -23.22 2.95 -31.13
C PHE A 229 -24.72 2.65 -31.31
N GLU A 230 -25.61 3.51 -30.81
CA GLU A 230 -27.05 3.38 -31.06
C GLU A 230 -27.42 3.64 -32.53
N ASP A 231 -26.70 4.56 -33.19
CA ASP A 231 -26.89 5.05 -34.56
C ASP A 231 -26.05 4.32 -35.65
N ALA A 232 -25.09 3.47 -35.28
CA ALA A 232 -24.17 2.84 -36.23
C ALA A 232 -24.91 1.97 -37.29
N PRO A 233 -24.71 2.21 -38.60
CA PRO A 233 -25.38 1.46 -39.65
C PRO A 233 -24.94 -0.01 -39.67
N GLN A 234 -25.91 -0.90 -39.87
CA GLN A 234 -25.83 -2.33 -39.56
C GLN A 234 -25.03 -3.18 -40.57
N GLN A 235 -24.22 -2.56 -41.43
CA GLN A 235 -23.65 -3.18 -42.63
C GLN A 235 -22.13 -2.99 -42.74
N ASP A 236 -21.40 -3.99 -42.24
CA ASP A 236 -20.02 -4.26 -42.67
C ASP A 236 -20.05 -5.51 -43.57
N PRO A 237 -19.97 -5.37 -44.92
CA PRO A 237 -20.28 -6.46 -45.85
C PRO A 237 -19.31 -7.65 -45.81
N GLU A 238 -18.13 -7.51 -45.18
CA GLU A 238 -17.23 -8.64 -44.91
C GLU A 238 -17.75 -9.61 -43.82
N ALA A 239 -18.76 -9.23 -43.04
CA ALA A 239 -19.29 -10.04 -41.93
C ALA A 239 -20.07 -11.31 -42.34
N SER A 240 -20.22 -11.57 -43.65
CA SER A 240 -21.02 -12.69 -44.18
C SER A 240 -20.37 -14.07 -44.09
N ILE A 241 -19.05 -14.14 -43.85
CA ILE A 241 -18.36 -15.41 -43.58
C ILE A 241 -18.27 -15.62 -42.07
N VAL A 242 -19.24 -16.34 -41.52
CA VAL A 242 -19.32 -16.67 -40.09
C VAL A 242 -18.25 -17.70 -39.72
N GLU A 243 -17.03 -17.22 -39.47
CA GLU A 243 -16.01 -17.99 -38.75
C GLU A 243 -16.58 -18.46 -37.39
N SER A 244 -16.17 -19.65 -36.93
CA SER A 244 -16.66 -20.23 -35.68
C SER A 244 -16.43 -19.30 -34.47
N PRO A 245 -17.40 -19.18 -33.53
CA PRO A 245 -17.24 -18.36 -32.34
C PRO A 245 -16.05 -18.84 -31.49
N PRO A 246 -15.36 -17.93 -30.76
CA PRO A 246 -14.20 -18.29 -29.95
C PRO A 246 -14.58 -19.26 -28.83
N MET A 247 -13.66 -20.18 -28.49
CA MET A 247 -13.82 -21.14 -27.37
C MET A 247 -13.54 -20.49 -26.01
N LEU A 248 -14.25 -19.39 -25.74
CA LEU A 248 -14.05 -18.55 -24.57
C LEU A 248 -14.53 -19.26 -23.30
N ARG A 249 -13.60 -19.52 -22.37
CA ARG A 249 -13.85 -20.12 -21.05
C ARG A 249 -13.95 -19.07 -19.95
N SER A 250 -13.10 -18.05 -20.01
CA SER A 250 -13.05 -16.96 -19.03
C SER A 250 -13.09 -15.60 -19.72
N PHE A 251 -13.98 -14.71 -19.27
CA PHE A 251 -14.08 -13.33 -19.74
C PHE A 251 -14.00 -12.35 -18.57
N THR A 252 -13.00 -11.48 -18.57
CA THR A 252 -12.94 -10.31 -17.70
C THR A 252 -13.22 -9.06 -18.52
N THR A 253 -14.18 -8.25 -18.09
CA THR A 253 -14.60 -7.04 -18.81
C THR A 253 -14.89 -5.90 -17.84
N ASP A 254 -14.92 -4.69 -18.36
CA ASP A 254 -15.49 -3.54 -17.66
C ASP A 254 -16.46 -2.75 -18.54
N HIS A 255 -16.92 -1.62 -17.99
CA HIS A 255 -17.86 -0.70 -18.61
C HIS A 255 -17.46 -0.09 -19.97
N THR A 256 -16.23 -0.32 -20.44
CA THR A 256 -15.73 0.22 -21.70
C THR A 256 -15.81 -0.74 -22.87
N PHE A 257 -15.99 -2.03 -22.59
CA PHE A 257 -16.22 -3.02 -23.62
C PHE A 257 -17.71 -3.02 -23.99
N ILE A 258 -18.04 -2.32 -25.08
CA ILE A 258 -19.40 -2.28 -25.59
C ILE A 258 -19.64 -3.55 -26.43
N PHE A 259 -20.35 -4.52 -25.86
CA PHE A 259 -20.83 -5.68 -26.59
C PHE A 259 -21.73 -5.21 -27.76
N PRO A 260 -21.49 -5.62 -29.03
CA PRO A 260 -22.22 -5.14 -30.18
C PRO A 260 -23.74 -5.31 -30.08
N LYS A 261 -24.48 -4.34 -30.62
CA LYS A 261 -25.94 -4.39 -30.70
C LYS A 261 -26.41 -5.67 -31.41
N ALA A 262 -25.67 -6.13 -32.43
CA ALA A 262 -25.89 -7.40 -33.12
C ALA A 262 -25.81 -8.65 -32.22
N TRP A 263 -25.02 -8.65 -31.14
CA TRP A 263 -24.97 -9.73 -30.14
C TRP A 263 -26.12 -9.68 -29.12
N ILE A 264 -26.79 -8.52 -28.99
CA ILE A 264 -27.75 -8.23 -27.92
C ILE A 264 -29.21 -8.21 -28.44
N THR A 265 -29.45 -7.55 -29.58
CA THR A 265 -30.78 -7.11 -30.00
C THR A 265 -31.29 -7.84 -31.24
N ASN A 266 -30.78 -9.02 -31.57
CA ASN A 266 -31.31 -9.81 -32.69
C ASN A 266 -32.63 -10.52 -32.30
N ARG A 267 -33.61 -9.71 -31.89
CA ARG A 267 -34.95 -10.12 -31.42
C ARG A 267 -35.88 -10.54 -32.55
N ASP A 268 -35.63 -10.11 -33.78
CA ASP A 268 -36.47 -10.47 -34.92
C ASP A 268 -36.08 -11.83 -35.53
N VAL A 269 -35.04 -12.48 -34.99
CA VAL A 269 -34.52 -13.78 -35.42
C VAL A 269 -34.99 -14.92 -34.49
N TYR A 270 -36.26 -14.86 -34.05
CA TYR A 270 -36.93 -16.02 -33.44
C TYR A 270 -37.27 -17.13 -34.46
N ASN A 271 -37.09 -16.89 -35.77
CA ASN A 271 -37.41 -17.84 -36.84
C ASN A 271 -36.20 -18.51 -37.52
N LEU A 272 -34.96 -18.27 -37.07
CA LEU A 272 -33.81 -19.11 -37.48
C LEU A 272 -33.41 -20.04 -36.34
N THR A 273 -33.43 -21.34 -36.64
CA THR A 273 -33.09 -22.45 -35.73
C THR A 273 -31.59 -22.60 -35.43
N THR A 274 -30.78 -21.56 -35.66
CA THR A 274 -29.34 -21.55 -35.39
C THR A 274 -29.02 -20.92 -34.03
N PRO A 275 -28.52 -21.70 -33.05
CA PRO A 275 -28.29 -21.23 -31.69
C PRO A 275 -26.98 -20.44 -31.58
N LEU A 276 -26.98 -19.20 -32.04
CA LEU A 276 -25.90 -18.24 -31.77
C LEU A 276 -26.01 -17.70 -30.33
N SER A 277 -25.80 -18.59 -29.35
CA SER A 277 -25.11 -18.17 -28.13
C SER A 277 -23.63 -18.05 -28.49
N PRO A 278 -23.02 -16.85 -28.47
CA PRO A 278 -21.59 -16.70 -28.76
C PRO A 278 -20.69 -17.26 -27.65
N PHE A 279 -21.27 -17.71 -26.53
CA PHE A 279 -20.57 -18.10 -25.30
C PHE A 279 -21.02 -19.46 -24.71
N PRO A 280 -21.14 -20.55 -25.49
CA PRO A 280 -21.65 -21.83 -24.98
C PRO A 280 -20.67 -22.52 -24.03
N GLN A 281 -19.43 -22.03 -23.92
CA GLN A 281 -18.36 -22.57 -23.08
C GLN A 281 -17.89 -21.59 -21.99
N LEU A 282 -18.51 -20.41 -21.87
CA LEU A 282 -18.10 -19.39 -20.90
C LEU A 282 -18.48 -19.84 -19.49
N ARG A 283 -17.47 -20.18 -18.69
CA ARG A 283 -17.57 -20.64 -17.30
C ARG A 283 -17.36 -19.50 -16.32
N ASP A 284 -16.35 -18.65 -16.57
CA ASP A 284 -15.98 -17.58 -15.65
C ASP A 284 -16.26 -16.21 -16.29
N LEU A 285 -17.06 -15.38 -15.62
CA LEU A 285 -17.32 -14.01 -16.03
C LEU A 285 -16.98 -13.05 -14.89
N ASN A 286 -16.03 -12.15 -15.12
CA ASN A 286 -15.56 -11.15 -14.17
C ASN A 286 -15.83 -9.75 -14.72
N ILE A 287 -16.49 -8.92 -13.92
CA ILE A 287 -17.12 -7.69 -14.36
C ILE A 287 -16.68 -6.54 -13.47
N ILE A 288 -15.88 -5.61 -13.99
CA ILE A 288 -15.43 -4.44 -13.25
C ILE A 288 -16.39 -3.27 -13.48
N LEU A 289 -17.09 -2.88 -12.42
CA LEU A 289 -18.13 -1.87 -12.43
C LEU A 289 -17.59 -0.53 -11.94
N SER A 290 -17.68 0.50 -12.79
CA SER A 290 -17.46 1.90 -12.43
C SER A 290 -18.79 2.55 -12.05
N PRO A 291 -18.85 3.37 -10.99
CA PRO A 291 -20.09 3.99 -10.51
C PRO A 291 -20.76 4.92 -11.53
N LEU A 292 -19.98 5.55 -12.41
CA LEU A 292 -20.48 6.49 -13.42
C LEU A 292 -21.33 5.82 -14.51
N TYR A 293 -21.18 4.51 -14.70
CA TYR A 293 -21.77 3.76 -15.81
C TYR A 293 -22.63 2.57 -15.35
N PHE A 294 -22.85 2.44 -14.04
CA PHE A 294 -23.47 1.28 -13.40
C PHE A 294 -24.81 0.88 -14.03
N ALA A 295 -25.73 1.83 -14.23
CA ALA A 295 -27.08 1.53 -14.75
C ALA A 295 -27.06 1.06 -16.22
N THR A 296 -26.39 1.81 -17.11
CA THR A 296 -26.24 1.46 -18.52
C THR A 296 -25.55 0.11 -18.68
N PHE A 297 -24.48 -0.10 -17.91
CA PHE A 297 -23.68 -1.31 -18.03
C PHE A 297 -24.38 -2.53 -17.42
N LEU A 298 -25.16 -2.40 -16.35
CA LEU A 298 -25.98 -3.50 -15.86
C LEU A 298 -27.04 -3.96 -16.87
N ARG A 299 -27.60 -3.02 -17.65
CA ARG A 299 -28.52 -3.37 -18.75
C ARG A 299 -27.82 -4.18 -19.85
N ILE A 300 -26.58 -3.83 -20.22
CA ILE A 300 -25.79 -4.62 -21.17
C ILE A 300 -25.42 -5.99 -20.56
N THR A 301 -25.02 -5.98 -19.29
CA THR A 301 -24.62 -7.17 -18.53
C THR A 301 -25.74 -8.19 -18.42
N SER A 302 -26.99 -7.77 -18.18
CA SER A 302 -28.12 -8.71 -18.06
C SER A 302 -28.36 -9.50 -19.35
N HIS A 303 -28.11 -8.91 -20.53
CA HIS A 303 -28.16 -9.63 -21.81
C HIS A 303 -27.03 -10.67 -21.93
N VAL A 304 -25.80 -10.31 -21.58
CA VAL A 304 -24.63 -11.22 -21.60
C VAL A 304 -24.83 -12.38 -20.62
N LEU A 305 -25.29 -12.07 -19.40
CA LEU A 305 -25.66 -13.04 -18.37
C LEU A 305 -26.79 -13.97 -18.81
N THR A 306 -27.80 -13.46 -19.52
CA THR A 306 -28.87 -14.28 -20.09
C THR A 306 -28.31 -15.25 -21.13
N ALA A 307 -27.42 -14.79 -22.02
CA ALA A 307 -26.80 -15.61 -23.06
C ALA A 307 -25.83 -16.68 -22.51
N ALA A 308 -25.12 -16.39 -21.42
CA ALA A 308 -24.16 -17.28 -20.75
C ALA A 308 -24.79 -18.15 -19.62
N SER A 309 -26.06 -17.92 -19.27
CA SER A 309 -26.76 -18.54 -18.13
C SER A 309 -26.67 -20.07 -18.05
N ARG A 310 -26.49 -20.76 -19.18
CA ARG A 310 -26.39 -22.22 -19.23
C ARG A 310 -24.99 -22.79 -18.99
N SER A 311 -23.94 -21.98 -19.14
CA SER A 311 -22.53 -22.43 -19.03
C SER A 311 -21.78 -21.81 -17.86
N LEU A 312 -22.28 -20.70 -17.31
CA LEU A 312 -21.58 -19.93 -16.29
C LEU A 312 -21.48 -20.70 -14.95
N GLU A 313 -20.24 -20.93 -14.49
CA GLU A 313 -19.87 -21.61 -13.25
C GLU A 313 -19.42 -20.61 -12.16
N THR A 314 -18.76 -19.51 -12.57
CA THR A 314 -18.26 -18.43 -11.70
C THR A 314 -18.69 -17.05 -12.21
N LEU A 315 -19.23 -16.21 -11.32
CA LEU A 315 -19.55 -14.82 -11.62
C LEU A 315 -18.87 -13.90 -10.60
N SER A 316 -18.10 -12.91 -11.08
CA SER A 316 -17.50 -11.89 -10.22
C SER A 316 -17.91 -10.49 -10.65
N PHE A 317 -18.29 -9.67 -9.67
CA PHE A 317 -18.49 -8.23 -9.81
C PHE A 317 -17.47 -7.48 -8.96
N ARG A 318 -16.69 -6.59 -9.58
CA ARG A 318 -15.70 -5.74 -8.92
C ARG A 318 -16.08 -4.27 -9.06
N PHE A 319 -16.75 -3.74 -8.05
CA PHE A 319 -17.10 -2.34 -7.91
C PHE A 319 -15.84 -1.51 -7.59
N VAL A 320 -15.46 -0.58 -8.45
CA VAL A 320 -14.26 0.27 -8.28
C VAL A 320 -14.64 1.74 -8.30
N GLY A 321 -14.38 2.46 -7.20
CA GLY A 321 -14.58 3.91 -7.12
C GLY A 321 -15.58 4.33 -6.03
N LYS A 322 -16.22 5.49 -6.22
CA LYS A 322 -17.24 6.06 -5.34
C LYS A 322 -18.63 5.88 -5.94
N PHE A 323 -19.42 4.96 -5.40
CA PHE A 323 -20.82 4.81 -5.78
C PHE A 323 -21.65 5.89 -5.10
N ALA A 324 -22.55 6.53 -5.86
CA ALA A 324 -23.52 7.44 -5.28
C ALA A 324 -24.55 6.62 -4.46
N PRO A 325 -25.08 7.16 -3.34
CA PRO A 325 -26.05 6.44 -2.50
C PRO A 325 -27.40 6.22 -3.18
N LEU A 326 -27.66 6.87 -4.32
CA LEU A 326 -28.88 6.68 -5.11
C LEU A 326 -28.55 5.94 -6.41
N LEU A 327 -28.79 4.63 -6.40
CA LEU A 327 -28.92 3.87 -7.63
C LEU A 327 -30.22 4.31 -8.34
N PRO A 328 -30.23 4.45 -9.67
CA PRO A 328 -31.47 4.72 -10.40
C PRO A 328 -32.49 3.61 -10.17
N THR A 329 -33.73 3.97 -9.85
CA THR A 329 -34.84 3.00 -9.63
C THR A 329 -35.20 2.21 -10.90
N SER A 330 -34.71 2.63 -12.06
CA SER A 330 -34.90 1.99 -13.37
C SER A 330 -33.90 0.88 -13.69
N VAL A 331 -32.98 0.53 -12.79
CA VAL A 331 -32.04 -0.58 -13.04
C VAL A 331 -32.80 -1.91 -12.96
N THR A 332 -32.80 -2.65 -14.08
CA THR A 332 -33.41 -3.97 -14.13
C THR A 332 -32.64 -4.95 -13.25
N PRO A 333 -33.33 -5.72 -12.40
CA PRO A 333 -32.71 -6.69 -11.49
C PRO A 333 -31.91 -7.77 -12.23
N ILE A 334 -30.84 -8.28 -11.60
CA ILE A 334 -30.03 -9.38 -12.17
C ILE A 334 -30.65 -10.72 -11.77
N THR A 335 -31.26 -11.41 -12.72
CA THR A 335 -31.94 -12.70 -12.52
C THR A 335 -30.96 -13.89 -12.45
N LEU A 336 -30.23 -14.01 -11.33
CA LEU A 336 -29.29 -15.13 -11.09
C LEU A 336 -29.96 -16.52 -11.16
N ASN A 337 -31.25 -16.63 -10.86
CA ASN A 337 -32.02 -17.88 -10.95
C ASN A 337 -32.00 -18.57 -12.33
N THR A 338 -31.70 -17.84 -13.41
CA THR A 338 -31.52 -18.39 -14.75
C THR A 338 -30.22 -19.22 -14.86
N MET A 339 -29.23 -18.96 -14.00
CA MET A 339 -27.87 -19.47 -14.08
C MET A 339 -27.72 -20.82 -13.38
N ARG A 340 -28.32 -21.86 -13.95
CA ARG A 340 -28.42 -23.19 -13.31
C ARG A 340 -27.11 -23.85 -12.94
N ASN A 341 -25.97 -23.41 -13.48
CA ASN A 341 -24.64 -23.95 -13.19
C ASN A 341 -23.76 -23.02 -12.32
N LEU A 342 -24.26 -21.85 -11.90
CA LEU A 342 -23.47 -20.89 -11.14
C LEU A 342 -23.15 -21.43 -9.74
N THR A 343 -21.90 -21.80 -9.48
CA THR A 343 -21.42 -22.36 -8.21
C THR A 343 -20.79 -21.34 -7.28
N SER A 344 -20.25 -20.25 -7.83
CA SER A 344 -19.51 -19.23 -7.08
C SER A 344 -19.86 -17.82 -7.54
N LEU A 345 -20.20 -16.95 -6.58
CA LEU A 345 -20.47 -15.52 -6.77
C LEU A 345 -19.48 -14.68 -5.95
N THR A 346 -18.68 -13.84 -6.60
CA THR A 346 -17.69 -12.98 -5.92
C THR A 346 -18.02 -11.50 -6.08
N LEU A 347 -18.39 -10.82 -5.00
CA LEU A 347 -18.74 -9.41 -4.96
C LEU A 347 -17.62 -8.61 -4.26
N SER A 348 -16.86 -7.81 -5.01
CA SER A 348 -15.73 -7.04 -4.52
C SER A 348 -15.98 -5.54 -4.61
N LEU A 349 -15.92 -4.82 -3.49
CA LEU A 349 -15.99 -3.35 -3.45
C LEU A 349 -14.62 -2.78 -3.10
N THR A 350 -14.02 -2.02 -4.02
CA THR A 350 -12.71 -1.39 -3.85
C THR A 350 -12.82 0.13 -3.88
N THR A 351 -12.59 0.77 -2.74
CA THR A 351 -12.70 2.22 -2.58
C THR A 351 -11.31 2.86 -2.59
N ASN A 352 -10.97 3.51 -3.71
CA ASN A 352 -9.65 4.13 -3.89
C ASN A 352 -9.51 5.53 -3.26
N GLN A 353 -10.61 6.12 -2.78
CA GLN A 353 -10.58 7.44 -2.15
C GLN A 353 -10.48 7.33 -0.64
N ILE A 354 -9.60 8.15 -0.05
CA ILE A 354 -9.47 8.30 1.39
C ILE A 354 -10.80 8.79 1.95
N VAL A 355 -11.45 7.95 2.76
CA VAL A 355 -12.68 8.29 3.47
C VAL A 355 -12.32 9.19 4.65
N THR A 356 -12.55 10.50 4.52
CA THR A 356 -11.99 11.50 5.46
C THR A 356 -12.90 11.94 6.60
N ARG A 357 -14.18 11.49 6.66
CA ARG A 357 -15.11 11.78 7.80
C ARG A 357 -16.52 11.17 7.76
N ARG A 358 -16.95 10.55 6.66
CA ARG A 358 -18.33 10.05 6.51
C ARG A 358 -18.43 8.54 6.78
N PRO A 359 -19.54 8.04 7.38
CA PRO A 359 -19.73 6.61 7.66
C PRO A 359 -19.78 5.77 6.38
N ILE A 360 -19.48 4.46 6.50
CA ILE A 360 -19.43 3.49 5.39
C ILE A 360 -20.76 3.44 4.60
N THR A 361 -21.88 3.77 5.25
CA THR A 361 -23.22 3.82 4.66
C THR A 361 -23.36 4.76 3.46
N GLU A 362 -22.50 5.76 3.32
CA GLU A 362 -22.50 6.60 2.11
C GLU A 362 -21.63 6.03 0.97
N ILE A 363 -20.93 4.93 1.22
CA ILE A 363 -19.81 4.45 0.38
C ILE A 363 -20.25 3.28 -0.54
N GLY A 364 -21.50 2.86 -0.42
CA GLY A 364 -22.19 2.06 -1.41
C GLY A 364 -22.04 0.55 -1.21
N LEU A 365 -22.69 0.02 -0.17
CA LEU A 365 -23.09 -1.40 -0.17
C LEU A 365 -24.27 -1.63 -1.13
N ARG A 366 -25.05 -0.60 -1.49
CA ARG A 366 -26.20 -0.68 -2.40
C ARG A 366 -25.98 -1.44 -3.73
N PRO A 367 -24.84 -1.33 -4.43
CA PRO A 367 -24.61 -2.13 -5.64
C PRO A 367 -24.48 -3.64 -5.34
N ILE A 368 -23.96 -4.01 -4.16
CA ILE A 368 -23.90 -5.39 -3.68
C ILE A 368 -25.30 -5.85 -3.27
N LEU A 369 -26.01 -5.04 -2.46
CA LEU A 369 -27.40 -5.28 -2.06
C LEU A 369 -28.31 -5.51 -3.27
N HIS A 370 -28.26 -4.63 -4.27
CA HIS A 370 -29.10 -4.72 -5.46
C HIS A 370 -28.88 -6.03 -6.24
N ILE A 371 -27.68 -6.60 -6.24
CA ILE A 371 -27.43 -7.93 -6.84
C ILE A 371 -27.98 -9.06 -5.98
N LEU A 372 -27.86 -8.95 -4.64
CA LEU A 372 -28.36 -9.97 -3.70
C LEU A 372 -29.89 -9.96 -3.60
N GLU A 373 -30.48 -8.84 -3.19
CA GLU A 373 -31.92 -8.62 -2.98
C GLU A 373 -32.77 -8.95 -4.22
N SER A 374 -32.23 -8.70 -5.41
CA SER A 374 -32.95 -8.94 -6.66
C SER A 374 -32.87 -10.37 -7.18
N SER A 375 -32.08 -11.22 -6.52
CA SER A 375 -31.81 -12.57 -6.95
C SER A 375 -32.57 -13.61 -6.12
N THR A 376 -33.33 -14.46 -6.79
CA THR A 376 -33.60 -15.80 -6.25
C THR A 376 -32.35 -16.64 -6.51
N SER A 377 -31.81 -17.33 -5.50
CA SER A 377 -30.55 -18.05 -5.63
C SER A 377 -30.62 -19.08 -6.77
N PRO A 378 -29.57 -19.20 -7.59
CA PRO A 378 -29.39 -20.40 -8.39
C PRO A 378 -29.35 -21.64 -7.47
N PRO A 379 -29.92 -22.79 -7.88
CA PRO A 379 -29.90 -24.00 -7.07
C PRO A 379 -28.49 -24.62 -6.94
N SER A 380 -27.54 -24.18 -7.76
CA SER A 380 -26.14 -24.63 -7.75
C SER A 380 -25.19 -23.75 -6.94
N LEU A 381 -25.65 -22.59 -6.46
CA LEU A 381 -24.78 -21.60 -5.81
C LEU A 381 -24.37 -22.07 -4.42
N ARG A 382 -23.07 -22.35 -4.27
CA ARG A 382 -22.45 -22.89 -3.05
C ARG A 382 -21.55 -21.88 -2.33
N HIS A 383 -20.96 -20.93 -3.06
CA HIS A 383 -19.97 -20.00 -2.51
C HIS A 383 -20.36 -18.55 -2.81
N ILE A 384 -20.40 -17.72 -1.77
CA ILE A 384 -20.53 -16.26 -1.90
C ILE A 384 -19.33 -15.60 -1.22
N GLN A 385 -18.41 -15.04 -2.01
CA GLN A 385 -17.27 -14.28 -1.48
C GLN A 385 -17.54 -12.78 -1.59
N ILE A 386 -17.52 -12.06 -0.47
CA ILE A 386 -17.72 -10.62 -0.41
C ILE A 386 -16.42 -9.97 0.08
N THR A 387 -15.77 -9.18 -0.78
CA THR A 387 -14.45 -8.60 -0.48
C THR A 387 -14.51 -7.08 -0.49
N LEU A 388 -14.54 -6.50 0.71
CA LEU A 388 -14.57 -5.06 0.94
C LEU A 388 -13.13 -4.57 1.13
N THR A 389 -12.58 -3.89 0.13
CA THR A 389 -11.25 -3.27 0.20
C THR A 389 -11.39 -1.78 0.39
N LEU A 390 -11.13 -1.31 1.61
CA LEU A 390 -11.39 0.06 2.04
C LEU A 390 -10.08 0.81 2.33
N SER A 391 -9.86 1.91 1.60
CA SER A 391 -8.70 2.79 1.79
C SER A 391 -8.99 3.86 2.84
N ILE A 392 -8.81 3.52 4.11
CA ILE A 392 -9.16 4.37 5.26
C ILE A 392 -7.93 5.13 5.79
N ARG A 393 -8.11 6.37 6.24
CA ARG A 393 -6.99 7.20 6.76
C ARG A 393 -6.54 6.76 8.15
N ASP A 394 -7.49 6.53 9.05
CA ASP A 394 -7.24 6.04 10.40
C ASP A 394 -8.15 4.83 10.68
N PRO A 395 -7.62 3.62 10.93
CA PRO A 395 -8.44 2.47 11.32
C PRO A 395 -9.19 2.68 12.67
N ARG A 396 -8.90 3.75 13.41
CA ARG A 396 -9.63 4.16 14.62
C ARG A 396 -10.92 4.93 14.35
N ASP A 397 -11.12 5.45 13.14
CA ASP A 397 -12.40 6.08 12.75
C ASP A 397 -13.47 4.99 12.62
N LYS A 398 -14.17 4.74 13.74
CA LYS A 398 -15.23 3.72 13.97
C LYS A 398 -15.78 3.09 12.69
N LEU A 399 -15.12 2.05 12.21
CA LEU A 399 -15.54 1.32 11.03
C LEU A 399 -16.27 0.04 11.44
N ILE A 400 -17.46 -0.14 10.87
CA ILE A 400 -18.46 -1.14 11.26
C ILE A 400 -19.00 -0.89 12.68
N ALA A 401 -19.79 0.18 12.83
CA ALA A 401 -20.99 0.04 13.65
C ALA A 401 -22.01 -0.72 12.77
N PRO A 402 -22.41 -1.97 13.11
CA PRO A 402 -23.39 -2.72 12.32
C PRO A 402 -24.81 -2.13 12.44
N ASP A 403 -25.03 -1.22 13.38
CA ASP A 403 -26.31 -0.57 13.71
C ASP A 403 -26.87 0.37 12.63
N THR A 404 -26.26 0.41 11.44
CA THR A 404 -26.75 1.23 10.34
C THR A 404 -27.68 0.46 9.43
N GLU A 405 -28.75 1.10 8.97
CA GLU A 405 -29.80 0.51 8.13
C GLU A 405 -29.27 -0.34 6.96
N GLU A 406 -28.22 0.11 6.24
CA GLU A 406 -27.64 -0.67 5.13
C GLU A 406 -26.96 -1.98 5.55
N TRP A 407 -26.34 -2.03 6.74
CA TRP A 407 -25.82 -3.30 7.30
C TRP A 407 -26.96 -4.19 7.77
N GLY A 408 -28.08 -3.61 8.23
CA GLY A 408 -29.33 -4.31 8.49
C GLY A 408 -29.88 -4.96 7.21
N SER A 409 -30.04 -4.20 6.13
CA SER A 409 -30.47 -4.71 4.82
C SER A 409 -29.49 -5.75 4.26
N PHE A 410 -28.18 -5.57 4.46
CA PHE A 410 -27.17 -6.53 4.01
C PHE A 410 -27.23 -7.84 4.77
N ASN A 411 -27.38 -7.77 6.09
CA ASN A 411 -27.58 -8.95 6.92
C ASN A 411 -28.91 -9.64 6.55
N GLN A 412 -29.98 -8.86 6.35
CA GLN A 412 -31.29 -9.38 5.92
C GLN A 412 -31.20 -10.09 4.55
N ALA A 413 -30.58 -9.47 3.55
CA ALA A 413 -30.41 -10.06 2.22
C ALA A 413 -29.57 -11.35 2.21
N LEU A 414 -28.75 -11.57 3.24
CA LEU A 414 -28.00 -12.82 3.44
C LEU A 414 -28.73 -13.82 4.37
N SER A 415 -29.60 -13.36 5.29
CA SER A 415 -30.29 -14.19 6.27
C SER A 415 -31.67 -14.66 5.84
N ASP A 416 -32.36 -13.89 5.00
CA ASP A 416 -33.61 -14.30 4.38
C ASP A 416 -33.32 -15.53 3.50
N PHE A 417 -34.23 -16.52 3.52
CA PHE A 417 -34.02 -17.91 3.07
C PHE A 417 -33.74 -18.12 1.56
N CYS A 418 -33.28 -17.10 0.85
CA CYS A 418 -32.99 -17.09 -0.58
C CYS A 418 -31.89 -18.07 -1.00
N PHE A 419 -30.88 -18.32 -0.15
CA PHE A 419 -29.66 -19.08 -0.49
C PHE A 419 -29.59 -20.47 0.18
N ALA A 420 -30.56 -21.34 -0.11
CA ALA A 420 -30.72 -22.64 0.57
C ALA A 420 -29.54 -23.62 0.46
N ASN A 421 -28.63 -23.47 -0.53
CA ASN A 421 -27.53 -24.40 -0.81
C ASN A 421 -26.13 -23.80 -0.56
N LEU A 422 -26.06 -22.72 0.21
CA LEU A 422 -24.84 -21.95 0.45
C LEU A 422 -23.94 -22.63 1.50
N GLU A 423 -22.72 -23.01 1.09
CA GLU A 423 -21.72 -23.70 1.91
C GLU A 423 -20.77 -22.71 2.62
N GLU A 424 -20.33 -21.64 1.94
CA GLU A 424 -19.42 -20.63 2.50
C GLU A 424 -19.86 -19.19 2.15
N ILE A 425 -19.96 -18.32 3.18
CA ILE A 425 -19.93 -16.86 3.03
C ILE A 425 -18.60 -16.34 3.56
N LYS A 426 -17.78 -15.73 2.69
CA LYS A 426 -16.49 -15.17 3.07
C LYS A 426 -16.48 -13.65 2.97
N VAL A 427 -16.59 -12.96 4.10
CA VAL A 427 -16.49 -11.48 4.17
C VAL A 427 -15.05 -11.06 4.50
N ASN A 428 -14.27 -10.74 3.47
CA ASN A 428 -12.91 -10.22 3.64
C ASN A 428 -12.94 -8.69 3.73
N ASN A 429 -12.51 -8.10 4.85
CA ASN A 429 -12.31 -6.66 4.97
C ASN A 429 -10.82 -6.31 4.93
N ILE A 430 -10.37 -5.70 3.83
CA ILE A 430 -8.97 -5.39 3.55
C ILE A 430 -8.74 -3.90 3.74
N TYR A 431 -8.05 -3.55 4.82
CA TYR A 431 -7.72 -2.17 5.19
C TYR A 431 -6.42 -1.72 4.51
N ALA A 432 -6.54 -0.98 3.41
CA ALA A 432 -5.39 -0.44 2.71
C ALA A 432 -4.91 0.86 3.37
N SER A 433 -3.99 0.76 4.35
CA SER A 433 -3.34 1.93 4.98
C SER A 433 -2.36 2.62 4.02
N LYS A 434 -2.90 3.41 3.07
CA LYS A 434 -2.10 4.19 2.11
C LYS A 434 -1.53 5.51 2.70
N GLY A 435 -1.82 5.84 3.96
CA GLY A 435 -1.55 7.16 4.55
C GLY A 435 -0.21 7.33 5.29
N TYR A 436 0.28 6.32 6.01
CA TYR A 436 1.38 6.52 6.98
C TYR A 436 2.75 6.81 6.34
N ALA A 437 3.04 6.25 5.16
CA ALA A 437 4.37 6.33 4.56
C ALA A 437 4.75 7.74 4.06
N SER A 438 3.82 8.50 3.47
CA SER A 438 4.13 9.82 2.89
C SER A 438 4.08 10.94 3.93
N GLU A 439 3.13 10.91 4.87
CA GLU A 439 3.01 11.98 5.88
C GLU A 439 4.14 11.95 6.92
N ASN A 440 4.77 10.79 7.15
CA ASN A 440 5.96 10.72 8.00
C ASN A 440 7.25 11.08 7.26
N GLY A 441 7.28 11.02 5.92
CA GLY A 441 8.50 11.25 5.13
C GLY A 441 9.15 12.62 5.38
N TYR A 442 8.37 13.70 5.38
CA TYR A 442 8.91 15.03 5.67
C TYR A 442 9.31 15.19 7.16
N LYS A 443 8.59 14.57 8.09
CA LYS A 443 8.92 14.61 9.53
C LYS A 443 10.25 13.89 9.79
N ILE A 444 10.44 12.71 9.20
CA ILE A 444 11.68 11.92 9.21
C ILE A 444 12.84 12.74 8.65
N ALA A 445 12.66 13.40 7.51
CA ALA A 445 13.67 14.27 6.92
C ALA A 445 14.04 15.46 7.83
N THR A 446 13.05 16.15 8.40
CA THR A 446 13.27 17.27 9.33
C THR A 446 14.06 16.85 10.57
N PHE A 447 13.67 15.78 11.26
CA PHE A 447 14.41 15.33 12.46
C PHE A 447 15.80 14.77 12.14
N SER A 448 15.99 14.17 10.96
CA SER A 448 17.32 13.76 10.48
C SER A 448 18.23 14.97 10.23
N LEU A 449 17.70 16.03 9.60
CA LEU A 449 18.43 17.28 9.36
C LEU A 449 18.75 18.01 10.67
N LEU A 450 17.78 18.10 11.59
CA LEU A 450 17.98 18.71 12.91
C LEU A 450 19.01 17.93 13.76
N THR A 451 19.02 16.60 13.66
CA THR A 451 20.08 15.75 14.28
C THR A 451 21.45 16.13 13.74
N ALA A 452 21.62 16.13 12.42
CA ALA A 452 22.90 16.43 11.78
C ALA A 452 23.39 17.85 12.07
N ALA A 453 22.49 18.85 12.00
CA ALA A 453 22.79 20.24 12.32
C ALA A 453 23.17 20.42 13.81
N SER A 454 22.42 19.79 14.72
CA SER A 454 22.73 19.82 16.16
C SER A 454 24.09 19.19 16.46
N PHE A 455 24.39 18.04 15.82
CA PHE A 455 25.66 17.34 15.99
C PHE A 455 26.83 18.19 15.50
N ALA A 456 26.76 18.72 14.28
CA ALA A 456 27.78 19.59 13.72
C ALA A 456 28.00 20.85 14.59
N HIS A 457 26.92 21.46 15.10
CA HIS A 457 26.99 22.65 15.93
C HIS A 457 27.68 22.38 17.29
N THR A 458 27.28 21.34 18.01
CA THR A 458 27.91 21.03 19.31
C THR A 458 29.37 20.60 19.15
N TRP A 459 29.68 19.75 18.18
CA TRP A 459 31.06 19.31 17.95
C TRP A 459 31.98 20.44 17.47
N PHE A 460 31.48 21.39 16.66
CA PHE A 460 32.23 22.60 16.32
C PHE A 460 32.70 23.38 17.56
N TYR A 461 31.81 23.58 18.54
CA TYR A 461 32.19 24.26 19.79
C TYR A 461 33.06 23.40 20.70
N MET A 462 32.86 22.07 20.76
CA MET A 462 33.77 21.18 21.49
C MET A 462 35.19 21.19 20.92
N PHE A 463 35.35 21.12 19.59
CA PHE A 463 36.67 21.25 18.98
C PHE A 463 37.29 22.63 19.21
N LYS A 464 36.50 23.71 19.14
CA LYS A 464 36.97 25.06 19.46
C LYS A 464 37.43 25.18 20.92
N TYR A 465 36.71 24.55 21.85
CA TYR A 465 37.10 24.46 23.27
C TYR A 465 38.39 23.64 23.46
N MET A 466 38.51 22.48 22.82
CA MET A 466 39.73 21.65 22.86
C MET A 466 40.95 22.42 22.35
N VAL A 467 40.83 23.14 21.23
CA VAL A 467 41.91 23.99 20.69
C VAL A 467 42.29 25.11 21.68
N TRP A 468 41.30 25.75 22.31
CA TRP A 468 41.55 26.78 23.33
C TRP A 468 42.24 26.21 24.57
N SER A 469 41.73 25.10 25.14
CA SER A 469 42.29 24.47 26.34
C SER A 469 43.71 23.94 26.09
N PHE A 470 43.97 23.33 24.93
CA PHE A 470 45.33 22.94 24.52
C PHE A 470 46.25 24.15 24.42
N SER A 471 45.82 25.24 23.78
CA SER A 471 46.61 26.48 23.68
C SER A 471 46.90 27.11 25.05
N ASN A 472 45.95 27.05 25.99
CA ASN A 472 46.08 27.54 27.36
C ASN A 472 47.06 26.66 28.18
N TYR A 473 47.00 25.34 28.00
CA TYR A 473 47.95 24.39 28.59
C TYR A 473 49.38 24.65 28.11
N GLU A 474 49.59 24.88 26.81
CA GLU A 474 50.92 25.18 26.27
C GLU A 474 51.50 26.51 26.78
N GLN A 475 50.67 27.54 26.95
CA GLN A 475 51.10 28.82 27.53
C GLN A 475 51.50 28.70 29.01
N THR A 476 50.89 27.79 29.75
CA THR A 476 51.18 27.55 31.18
C THR A 476 52.35 26.57 31.39
N HIS A 477 52.64 25.69 30.43
CA HIS A 477 53.67 24.64 30.52
C HIS A 477 54.77 24.80 29.46
N LEU A 478 55.38 26.00 29.40
CA LEU A 478 56.40 26.38 28.41
C LEU A 478 57.59 25.41 28.32
N SER A 479 57.90 24.67 29.39
CA SER A 479 58.95 23.63 29.42
C SER A 479 58.68 22.47 28.46
N ASN A 480 57.42 22.21 28.11
CA ASN A 480 57.01 21.04 27.34
C ASN A 480 56.97 21.31 25.83
N ILE A 481 57.27 22.54 25.38
CA ILE A 481 57.22 22.95 23.96
C ILE A 481 58.24 22.19 23.10
N SER A 482 59.34 21.72 23.68
CA SER A 482 60.38 20.94 22.98
C SER A 482 60.02 19.47 22.75
N LEU A 483 58.87 18.99 23.27
CA LEU A 483 58.39 17.62 23.03
C LEU A 483 57.67 17.51 21.67
N GLU A 484 57.61 16.29 21.13
CA GLU A 484 56.82 16.02 19.94
C GLU A 484 55.32 16.24 20.19
N LEU A 485 54.58 16.63 19.15
CA LEU A 485 53.14 16.97 19.26
C LEU A 485 52.28 15.85 19.90
N PRO A 486 52.46 14.54 19.60
CA PRO A 486 51.67 13.49 20.24
C PRO A 486 51.92 13.40 21.75
N LEU A 487 53.15 13.61 22.21
CA LEU A 487 53.52 13.65 23.63
C LEU A 487 52.93 14.89 24.33
N ARG A 488 52.92 16.05 23.66
CA ARG A 488 52.27 17.27 24.16
C ARG A 488 50.76 17.11 24.31
N ILE A 489 50.10 16.49 23.32
CA ILE A 489 48.66 16.17 23.38
C ILE A 489 48.39 15.14 24.49
N ALA A 490 49.23 14.11 24.63
CA ALA A 490 49.08 13.12 25.70
C ALA A 490 49.22 13.74 27.09
N SER A 491 50.23 14.60 27.31
CA SER A 491 50.40 15.33 28.58
C SER A 491 49.22 16.26 28.85
N TRP A 492 48.77 17.04 27.86
CA TRP A 492 47.56 17.87 28.00
C TRP A 492 46.33 17.07 28.43
N LEU A 493 46.06 15.92 27.78
CA LEU A 493 44.92 15.05 28.11
C LEU A 493 45.07 14.37 29.49
N GLN A 494 46.30 14.16 29.97
CA GLN A 494 46.58 13.57 31.28
C GLN A 494 46.50 14.60 32.41
N ASP A 495 47.04 15.79 32.18
CA ASP A 495 47.22 16.85 33.18
C ASP A 495 46.00 17.78 33.30
N THR A 496 45.13 17.82 32.28
CA THR A 496 43.96 18.71 32.24
C THR A 496 42.67 17.93 32.51
N SER A 497 41.96 18.27 33.60
CA SER A 497 40.60 17.77 33.86
C SER A 497 39.57 18.46 32.96
N LEU A 498 39.67 18.26 31.64
CA LEU A 498 38.88 18.95 30.60
C LEU A 498 37.38 19.07 30.89
N PHE A 499 36.79 18.04 31.50
CA PHE A 499 35.38 17.99 31.88
C PHE A 499 35.08 18.82 33.15
N GLU A 500 35.96 18.82 34.15
CA GLU A 500 35.84 19.68 35.34
C GLU A 500 36.01 21.15 34.95
N GLU A 501 37.00 21.47 34.11
CA GLU A 501 37.24 22.82 33.57
C GLU A 501 36.01 23.33 32.78
N ALA A 502 35.48 22.51 31.86
CA ALA A 502 34.32 22.88 31.06
C ALA A 502 33.08 23.15 31.94
N TRP A 503 32.78 22.25 32.89
CA TRP A 503 31.66 22.43 33.81
C TRP A 503 31.86 23.62 34.75
N TYR A 504 33.08 23.86 35.22
CA TYR A 504 33.40 25.03 36.05
C TYR A 504 33.11 26.33 35.30
N LEU A 505 33.58 26.49 34.05
CA LEU A 505 33.29 27.67 33.21
C LEU A 505 31.78 27.87 32.96
N VAL A 506 31.05 26.77 32.85
CA VAL A 506 29.61 26.73 32.60
C VAL A 506 28.79 27.00 33.87
N CYS A 507 29.33 26.74 35.08
CA CYS A 507 28.67 27.01 36.35
C CYS A 507 29.14 28.28 37.09
N PHE A 508 30.32 28.84 36.78
CA PHE A 508 30.95 29.89 37.60
C PHE A 508 30.27 31.26 37.49
N ASN A 509 29.78 31.65 36.31
CA ASN A 509 29.08 32.91 36.12
C ASN A 509 27.57 32.72 36.41
N PRO A 510 26.89 33.60 37.17
CA PRO A 510 25.45 33.47 37.46
C PRO A 510 24.56 33.31 36.22
N LEU A 511 24.89 33.95 35.09
CA LEU A 511 24.16 33.81 33.84
C LEU A 511 24.42 32.46 33.15
N ASN A 512 25.67 31.98 33.18
CA ASN A 512 26.02 30.65 32.66
C ASN A 512 25.35 29.57 33.52
N TRP A 513 25.41 29.70 34.86
CA TRP A 513 24.71 28.84 35.79
C TRP A 513 23.21 28.80 35.49
N TRP A 514 22.56 29.95 35.33
CA TRP A 514 21.11 30.01 35.05
C TRP A 514 20.74 29.19 33.81
N TRP A 515 21.47 29.34 32.69
CA TRP A 515 21.24 28.53 31.48
C TRP A 515 21.51 27.03 31.70
N SER A 516 22.54 26.71 32.48
CA SER A 516 22.95 25.33 32.79
C SER A 516 21.93 24.63 33.67
N GLU A 517 21.40 25.35 34.66
CA GLU A 517 20.30 24.91 35.50
C GLU A 517 19.06 24.59 34.66
N GLN A 518 18.68 25.45 33.71
CA GLN A 518 17.56 25.16 32.79
C GLN A 518 17.80 23.88 31.97
N LEU A 519 19.01 23.68 31.45
CA LEU A 519 19.38 22.48 30.68
C LEU A 519 19.33 21.22 31.55
N CYS A 520 19.88 21.29 32.76
CA CYS A 520 19.85 20.19 33.72
C CYS A 520 18.42 19.85 34.14
N LEU A 521 17.60 20.84 34.55
CA LEU A 521 16.19 20.65 34.93
C LEU A 521 15.36 20.07 33.78
N PHE A 522 15.54 20.53 32.55
CA PHE A 522 14.90 19.95 31.38
C PHE A 522 15.30 18.47 31.18
N THR A 523 16.60 18.17 31.30
CA THR A 523 17.15 16.83 31.07
C THR A 523 16.67 15.84 32.14
N VAL A 524 16.80 16.18 33.43
CA VAL A 524 16.43 15.29 34.53
C VAL A 524 14.92 15.19 34.74
N GLY A 525 14.17 16.25 34.42
CA GLY A 525 12.72 16.32 34.54
C GLY A 525 12.01 15.90 33.25
N ALA A 526 11.60 16.90 32.47
CA ALA A 526 10.69 16.73 31.33
C ALA A 526 11.21 15.70 30.31
N TRP A 527 12.50 15.74 29.98
CA TRP A 527 13.10 14.84 29.00
C TRP A 527 13.14 13.38 29.48
N THR A 528 13.61 13.14 30.71
CA THR A 528 13.66 11.78 31.29
C THR A 528 12.27 11.16 31.36
N VAL A 529 11.25 11.94 31.75
CA VAL A 529 9.84 11.49 31.75
C VAL A 529 9.33 11.20 30.33
N PHE A 530 9.58 12.08 29.38
CA PHE A 530 9.17 11.92 27.98
C PHE A 530 9.79 10.67 27.32
N VAL A 531 11.10 10.46 27.48
CA VAL A 531 11.80 9.27 26.96
C VAL A 531 11.26 7.98 27.57
N ALA A 532 11.03 7.96 28.88
CA ALA A 532 10.47 6.81 29.56
C ALA A 532 9.03 6.49 29.12
N THR A 533 8.18 7.51 28.93
CA THR A 533 6.76 7.31 28.61
C THR A 533 6.53 6.98 27.14
N GLU A 534 6.92 7.87 26.22
CA GLU A 534 6.71 7.66 24.78
C GLU A 534 7.60 6.53 24.23
N GLY A 535 8.78 6.33 24.81
CA GLY A 535 9.69 5.25 24.42
C GLY A 535 9.11 3.87 24.73
N ARG A 536 8.47 3.70 25.89
CA ARG A 536 7.72 2.47 26.22
C ARG A 536 6.50 2.30 25.31
N ARG A 537 5.75 3.39 25.06
CA ARG A 537 4.57 3.40 24.17
C ARG A 537 4.90 2.98 22.73
N HIS A 538 6.02 3.43 22.19
CA HIS A 538 6.51 3.10 20.85
C HIS A 538 7.39 1.84 20.79
N GLY A 539 7.48 1.07 21.88
CA GLY A 539 8.20 -0.21 21.94
C GLY A 539 9.73 -0.11 21.77
N ILE A 540 10.32 1.09 21.94
CA ILE A 540 11.74 1.33 21.74
C ILE A 540 12.54 0.58 22.83
N LYS A 541 13.48 -0.28 22.41
CA LYS A 541 14.17 -1.22 23.33
C LYS A 541 15.20 -0.56 24.24
N HIS A 542 16.00 0.35 23.70
CA HIS A 542 17.20 0.88 24.36
C HIS A 542 17.02 2.36 24.75
N LEU A 543 16.08 2.65 25.65
CA LEU A 543 15.76 4.03 26.06
C LEU A 543 16.95 4.73 26.73
N TRP A 544 17.71 4.00 27.53
CA TRP A 544 18.94 4.49 28.16
C TRP A 544 19.97 4.98 27.14
N ALA A 545 20.00 4.45 25.91
CA ALA A 545 20.99 4.85 24.91
C ALA A 545 20.76 6.29 24.41
N TYR A 546 19.50 6.75 24.34
CA TYR A 546 19.19 8.15 24.05
C TYR A 546 19.59 9.08 25.19
N MET A 547 19.44 8.63 26.44
CA MET A 547 19.93 9.40 27.59
C MET A 547 21.46 9.49 27.58
N LEU A 548 22.16 8.37 27.33
CA LEU A 548 23.62 8.33 27.22
C LEU A 548 24.16 9.20 26.10
N LEU A 549 23.51 9.19 24.93
CA LEU A 549 23.86 10.08 23.83
C LEU A 549 23.65 11.56 24.20
N GLY A 550 22.66 11.86 25.04
CA GLY A 550 22.42 13.18 25.60
C GLY A 550 23.57 13.67 26.48
N GLN A 551 24.18 12.77 27.26
CA GLN A 551 25.31 13.09 28.16
C GLN A 551 26.68 13.11 27.45
N ILE A 552 26.91 12.22 26.48
CA ILE A 552 28.20 12.12 25.77
C ILE A 552 28.32 13.17 24.66
N VAL A 553 27.23 13.49 23.95
CA VAL A 553 27.26 14.35 22.76
C VAL A 553 26.49 15.65 22.99
N ALA A 554 25.16 15.57 23.01
CA ALA A 554 24.29 16.71 23.22
C ALA A 554 22.84 16.26 23.42
N ILE A 555 22.12 16.92 24.33
CA ILE A 555 20.69 16.71 24.53
C ILE A 555 19.85 17.01 23.26
N SER A 556 20.29 17.96 22.43
CA SER A 556 19.68 18.32 21.14
C SER A 556 19.85 17.22 20.07
N VAL A 557 20.99 16.53 20.04
CA VAL A 557 21.22 15.40 19.13
C VAL A 557 20.38 14.20 19.56
N ALA A 558 20.40 13.87 20.85
CA ALA A 558 19.64 12.77 21.43
C ALA A 558 18.12 12.94 21.23
N SER A 559 17.61 14.16 21.44
CA SER A 559 16.16 14.42 21.30
C SER A 559 15.68 14.30 19.87
N ASN A 560 16.38 14.89 18.89
CA ASN A 560 16.03 14.74 17.48
C ASN A 560 16.10 13.27 17.00
N LEU A 561 17.09 12.49 17.45
CA LEU A 561 17.18 11.05 17.17
C LEU A 561 16.05 10.24 17.82
N PHE A 562 15.61 10.62 19.01
CA PHE A 562 14.50 9.95 19.68
C PHE A 562 13.15 10.27 19.00
N TYR A 563 12.93 11.50 18.53
CA TYR A 563 11.77 11.83 17.69
C TYR A 563 11.80 11.07 16.36
N LEU A 564 12.98 10.93 15.75
CA LEU A 564 13.17 10.10 14.56
C LEU A 564 12.82 8.63 14.86
N ALA A 565 13.25 8.09 16.01
CA ALA A 565 12.90 6.74 16.44
C ALA A 565 11.40 6.57 16.68
N ILE A 566 10.71 7.54 17.28
CA ILE A 566 9.23 7.54 17.44
C ILE A 566 8.53 7.48 16.07
N LEU A 567 9.02 8.24 15.07
CA LEU A 567 8.44 8.29 13.72
C LEU A 567 8.71 7.02 12.87
N LEU A 568 9.81 6.34 13.15
CA LEU A 568 10.21 5.08 12.49
C LEU A 568 9.66 3.84 13.21
N SER A 569 9.34 3.93 14.50
CA SER A 569 8.63 2.88 15.22
C SER A 569 7.26 2.63 14.59
N PRO A 570 6.78 1.37 14.56
CA PRO A 570 5.40 1.07 14.22
C PRO A 570 4.46 1.95 15.06
N PRO A 571 3.34 2.46 14.50
CA PRO A 571 2.36 3.17 15.30
C PRO A 571 1.92 2.26 16.45
N PRO A 572 1.80 2.78 17.69
CA PRO A 572 1.45 1.95 18.83
C PRO A 572 0.19 1.17 18.51
N GLY A 573 0.28 -0.16 18.60
CA GLY A 573 -0.83 -1.06 18.31
C GLY A 573 -2.06 -0.64 19.10
N LEU A 574 -3.25 -0.92 18.56
CA LEU A 574 -4.54 -0.55 19.18
C LEU A 574 -4.46 -0.78 20.69
N PRO A 575 -4.68 0.25 21.53
CA PRO A 575 -4.52 0.11 22.96
C PRO A 575 -5.41 -1.03 23.41
N ARG A 576 -4.78 -2.10 23.91
CA ARG A 576 -5.51 -3.26 24.44
C ARG A 576 -6.46 -2.70 25.50
N ARG A 577 -7.75 -3.05 25.42
CA ARG A 577 -8.85 -2.35 26.12
C ARG A 577 -8.64 -2.22 27.64
N ASP A 578 -7.75 -3.04 28.18
CA ASP A 578 -7.37 -3.16 29.59
C ASP A 578 -6.21 -2.22 30.01
N GLN A 579 -5.45 -1.64 29.06
CA GLN A 579 -4.31 -0.73 29.32
C GLN A 579 -4.74 0.71 29.65
N HIS A 580 -5.84 0.88 30.39
CA HIS A 580 -6.43 2.20 30.66
C HIS A 580 -5.92 2.92 31.91
N SER A 581 -4.73 2.56 32.40
CA SER A 581 -3.96 3.41 33.29
C SER A 581 -2.52 3.57 32.79
N THR A 582 -2.22 4.71 32.18
CA THR A 582 -0.85 5.20 31.96
C THR A 582 -0.27 5.73 33.28
N ASN A 583 -0.39 4.92 34.33
CA ASN A 583 0.21 5.22 35.62
C ASN A 583 1.72 5.06 35.47
N THR A 584 2.41 6.18 35.49
CA THR A 584 3.86 6.22 35.42
C THR A 584 4.44 5.57 36.67
N SER A 585 5.42 4.67 36.52
CA SER A 585 6.00 3.93 37.65
C SER A 585 6.52 4.91 38.72
N PRO A 586 6.21 4.70 40.02
CA PRO A 586 6.67 5.58 41.09
C PRO A 586 8.20 5.66 41.15
N THR A 587 8.89 4.61 40.70
CA THR A 587 10.36 4.56 40.55
C THR A 587 10.87 5.64 39.60
N LEU A 588 10.15 5.96 38.52
CA LEU A 588 10.54 7.06 37.61
C LEU A 588 10.44 8.41 38.33
N TRP A 589 9.30 8.69 38.96
CA TRP A 589 9.08 9.96 39.66
C TRP A 589 10.05 10.16 40.83
N LEU A 590 10.33 9.13 41.62
CA LEU A 590 11.31 9.21 42.70
C LEU A 590 12.72 9.57 42.18
N ASN A 591 13.18 8.90 41.13
CA ASN A 591 14.47 9.21 40.52
C ASN A 591 14.52 10.63 39.92
N VAL A 592 13.43 11.08 39.27
CA VAL A 592 13.30 12.45 38.74
C VAL A 592 13.37 13.48 39.86
N PHE A 593 12.61 13.31 40.95
CA PHE A 593 12.63 14.26 42.08
C PHE A 593 14.00 14.29 42.79
N LEU A 594 14.64 13.14 43.01
CA LEU A 594 16.00 13.09 43.56
C LEU A 594 17.02 13.77 42.63
N SER A 595 16.87 13.62 41.31
CA SER A 595 17.73 14.28 40.32
C SER A 595 17.52 15.80 40.31
N ILE A 596 16.27 16.28 40.43
CA ILE A 596 15.97 17.72 40.57
C ILE A 596 16.58 18.26 41.88
N ALA A 597 16.53 17.49 42.97
CA ALA A 597 17.17 17.87 44.23
C ALA A 597 18.69 18.00 44.08
N THR A 598 19.36 17.09 43.36
CA THR A 598 20.81 17.24 43.07
C THR A 598 21.12 18.47 42.22
N VAL A 599 20.26 18.82 41.24
CA VAL A 599 20.43 20.08 40.48
C VAL A 599 20.34 21.29 41.43
N ALA A 600 19.30 21.36 42.26
CA ALA A 600 19.08 22.44 43.21
C ALA A 600 20.17 22.55 44.30
N LEU A 601 20.83 21.44 44.64
CA LEU A 601 21.97 21.42 45.57
C LEU A 601 23.29 21.88 44.95
N THR A 602 23.40 21.93 43.62
CA THR A 602 24.66 22.23 42.90
C THR A 602 25.32 23.55 43.33
N PRO A 603 24.59 24.68 43.50
CA PRO A 603 25.21 25.94 43.97
C PRO A 603 25.82 25.88 45.37
N PHE A 604 25.45 24.88 46.17
CA PHE A 604 25.97 24.65 47.53
C PHE A 604 27.09 23.59 47.59
N THR A 605 27.48 23.03 46.44
CA THR A 605 28.60 22.08 46.38
C THR A 605 29.96 22.79 46.44
N SER A 606 30.95 22.12 47.02
CA SER A 606 32.35 22.56 46.96
C SER A 606 33.03 21.97 45.74
N ARG A 607 34.24 22.44 45.40
CA ARG A 607 35.03 21.87 44.29
C ARG A 607 35.20 20.35 44.39
N SER A 608 35.32 19.79 45.60
CA SER A 608 35.47 18.35 45.80
C SER A 608 34.15 17.57 45.80
N THR A 609 33.00 18.20 46.03
CA THR A 609 31.68 17.53 46.02
C THR A 609 30.86 17.77 44.75
N PHE A 610 31.19 18.79 43.96
CA PHE A 610 30.51 19.13 42.69
C PHE A 610 30.45 17.94 41.73
N LEU A 611 31.60 17.29 41.44
CA LEU A 611 31.68 16.16 40.52
C LEU A 611 30.86 14.95 41.01
N TRP A 612 30.84 14.70 42.33
CA TRP A 612 30.03 13.63 42.91
C TRP A 612 28.54 13.91 42.82
N ASN A 613 28.10 15.14 43.08
CA ASN A 613 26.70 15.55 42.92
C ASN A 613 26.25 15.40 41.45
N LEU A 614 27.09 15.82 40.51
CA LEU A 614 26.86 15.67 39.06
C LEU A 614 26.77 14.19 38.66
N LEU A 615 27.67 13.34 39.17
CA LEU A 615 27.64 11.90 38.91
C LEU A 615 26.38 11.23 39.46
N VAL A 616 25.94 11.59 40.67
CA VAL A 616 24.69 11.09 41.28
C VAL A 616 23.47 11.53 40.45
N MET A 617 23.42 12.79 40.02
CA MET A 617 22.37 13.30 39.11
C MET A 617 22.27 12.45 37.84
N HIS A 618 23.41 12.14 37.20
CA HIS A 618 23.42 11.29 36.01
C HIS A 618 23.04 9.84 36.32
N ALA A 619 23.50 9.25 37.42
CA ALA A 619 23.15 7.88 37.79
C ALA A 619 21.62 7.71 37.98
N LEU A 620 20.98 8.65 38.68
CA LEU A 620 19.54 8.61 38.98
C LEU A 620 18.67 8.61 37.71
N ILE A 621 19.00 9.41 36.69
CA ILE A 621 18.22 9.45 35.43
C ILE A 621 18.38 8.18 34.58
N PHE A 622 19.44 7.38 34.77
CA PHE A 622 19.59 6.09 34.07
C PHE A 622 18.79 4.95 34.70
N LEU A 623 18.66 4.90 36.03
CA LEU A 623 17.98 3.81 36.74
C LEU A 623 16.59 3.44 36.15
N PRO A 624 15.64 4.38 35.94
CA PRO A 624 14.31 4.05 35.41
C PRO A 624 14.28 3.75 33.89
N LEU A 625 15.41 3.91 33.19
CA LEU A 625 15.58 3.63 31.76
C LEU A 625 16.33 2.31 31.49
N ILE A 626 17.14 1.85 32.44
CA ILE A 626 17.84 0.55 32.41
C ILE A 626 16.93 -0.55 32.97
N PHE A 627 16.35 -0.33 34.15
CA PHE A 627 15.47 -1.30 34.81
C PHE A 627 14.07 -1.24 34.20
N ARG A 628 13.93 -1.96 33.08
CA ARG A 628 12.64 -2.28 32.49
C ARG A 628 11.96 -3.33 33.37
N GLU A 629 10.90 -2.91 34.07
CA GLU A 629 9.92 -3.85 34.63
C GLU A 629 9.21 -4.53 33.45
N ASP A 630 9.81 -5.62 32.95
CA ASP A 630 9.14 -6.52 32.02
C ASP A 630 7.97 -7.15 32.79
N ALA A 631 6.76 -6.76 32.42
CA ALA A 631 5.52 -7.11 33.12
C ALA A 631 5.08 -8.56 32.83
N THR A 632 5.96 -9.52 33.13
CA THR A 632 5.77 -10.96 32.90
C THR A 632 5.23 -11.71 34.12
N THR A 633 4.94 -11.01 35.23
CA THR A 633 4.22 -11.58 36.38
C THR A 633 2.74 -11.25 36.31
N GLU A 634 1.95 -12.23 35.84
CA GLU A 634 0.50 -12.26 36.04
C GLU A 634 0.18 -12.18 37.55
N GLY A 635 -0.81 -11.38 37.95
CA GLY A 635 -1.26 -11.37 39.35
C GLY A 635 -1.93 -10.10 39.82
N HIS A 636 -1.16 -9.10 40.26
CA HIS A 636 -1.67 -8.01 41.11
C HIS A 636 -1.19 -6.61 40.69
N PRO A 637 -2.08 -5.60 40.64
CA PRO A 637 -1.68 -4.22 40.38
C PRO A 637 -0.90 -3.63 41.57
N PRO A 638 0.11 -2.76 41.33
CA PRO A 638 0.89 -2.15 42.40
C PRO A 638 0.03 -1.23 43.27
N ARG A 639 0.19 -1.36 44.59
CA ARG A 639 -0.65 -0.70 45.62
C ARG A 639 -0.50 0.83 45.67
N PHE A 640 0.52 1.38 45.02
CA PHE A 640 0.82 2.81 44.96
C PHE A 640 1.10 3.23 43.51
N ALA A 641 0.12 3.88 42.89
CA ALA A 641 0.21 4.35 41.52
C ALA A 641 -0.29 5.80 41.44
N MET A 642 0.58 6.73 41.04
CA MET A 642 0.23 8.14 40.92
C MET A 642 -0.43 8.40 39.56
N SER A 643 -1.72 8.76 39.58
CA SER A 643 -2.51 8.95 38.36
C SER A 643 -2.33 10.36 37.80
N THR A 644 -1.52 10.49 36.76
CA THR A 644 -1.42 11.71 35.93
C THR A 644 -2.63 11.78 35.00
N LYS A 645 -3.74 12.37 35.45
CA LYS A 645 -4.92 12.61 34.60
C LYS A 645 -4.65 13.77 33.64
N THR A 646 -4.32 13.43 32.38
CA THR A 646 -4.50 14.36 31.26
C THR A 646 -5.99 14.67 31.13
N ILE A 647 -6.37 15.94 31.17
CA ILE A 647 -7.78 16.37 31.16
C ILE A 647 -8.44 15.91 29.84
N PRO A 648 -9.44 15.00 29.87
CA PRO A 648 -10.15 14.60 28.66
C PRO A 648 -11.28 15.58 28.39
N HIS A 649 -11.46 16.00 27.12
CA HIS A 649 -12.75 16.54 26.69
C HIS A 649 -13.83 15.48 26.88
N HIS A 650 -14.96 15.87 27.50
CA HIS A 650 -16.05 14.97 27.87
C HIS A 650 -16.58 14.10 26.72
N PRO A 651 -16.57 12.77 26.84
CA PRO A 651 -17.46 11.90 26.07
C PRO A 651 -18.83 11.79 26.76
N TYR A 652 -19.90 11.80 25.97
CA TYR A 652 -21.26 11.55 26.45
C TYR A 652 -21.40 10.11 26.99
N ARG A 653 -22.12 9.98 28.11
CA ARG A 653 -22.30 8.73 28.85
C ARG A 653 -23.54 7.99 28.31
N LEU A 654 -23.35 6.91 27.57
CA LEU A 654 -24.45 6.00 27.18
C LEU A 654 -24.65 4.93 28.27
N SER A 655 -25.92 4.68 28.58
CA SER A 655 -26.37 3.66 29.53
C SER A 655 -26.47 2.28 28.87
N ASN A 656 -25.79 1.28 29.43
CA ASN A 656 -25.95 -0.11 29.00
C ASN A 656 -27.31 -0.64 29.48
N TYR A 657 -28.13 -1.16 28.55
CA TYR A 657 -29.21 -2.09 28.88
C TYR A 657 -28.70 -3.53 28.74
N THR A 658 -28.70 -4.28 29.83
CA THR A 658 -28.47 -5.73 29.82
C THR A 658 -29.81 -6.44 29.64
N CYS A 659 -30.00 -7.13 28.51
CA CYS A 659 -31.10 -8.10 28.39
C CYS A 659 -30.80 -9.30 29.30
N ALA A 660 -31.75 -9.61 30.19
CA ALA A 660 -31.69 -10.78 31.05
C ALA A 660 -32.21 -12.03 30.32
N ASP A 661 -31.65 -13.18 30.67
CA ASP A 661 -32.10 -14.49 30.21
C ASP A 661 -33.58 -14.77 30.50
N ARG A 662 -34.24 -15.52 29.61
CA ARG A 662 -35.36 -16.38 29.99
C ARG A 662 -35.42 -17.66 29.15
N PRO A 663 -35.62 -18.83 29.78
CA PRO A 663 -35.74 -20.08 29.06
C PRO A 663 -37.20 -20.44 28.69
N ASP A 664 -37.25 -21.50 27.89
CA ASP A 664 -38.33 -22.47 27.72
C ASP A 664 -39.47 -22.28 26.71
N ARG A 665 -39.75 -23.43 26.07
CA ARG A 665 -40.68 -23.65 24.97
C ARG A 665 -42.13 -23.79 25.47
N ARG A 666 -43.10 -23.31 24.68
CA ARG A 666 -44.37 -24.01 24.37
C ARG A 666 -45.04 -23.38 23.13
N PRO A 667 -45.95 -24.10 22.45
CA PRO A 667 -46.28 -23.82 21.04
C PRO A 667 -47.36 -22.75 20.84
N LEU A 668 -47.34 -22.17 19.64
CA LEU A 668 -48.32 -21.23 19.10
C LEU A 668 -49.71 -21.86 18.89
N PRO A 669 -50.77 -21.05 19.04
CA PRO A 669 -51.90 -21.05 18.14
C PRO A 669 -51.87 -19.81 17.21
N GLN A 670 -52.15 -20.02 15.92
CA GLN A 670 -52.52 -18.94 14.99
C GLN A 670 -54.00 -18.52 15.20
N PRO A 671 -54.55 -17.59 14.41
CA PRO A 671 -54.15 -16.18 14.31
C PRO A 671 -55.37 -15.26 14.53
N ASN A 672 -55.18 -13.95 14.72
CA ASN A 672 -56.10 -13.00 14.10
C ASN A 672 -55.57 -11.56 13.96
N ARG A 673 -56.07 -10.93 12.89
CA ARG A 673 -55.85 -9.58 12.39
C ARG A 673 -55.94 -8.49 13.47
N ILE A 674 -55.23 -7.37 13.25
CA ILE A 674 -55.77 -6.01 13.40
C ILE A 674 -55.05 -5.04 12.46
N ASN A 675 -55.77 -4.00 12.04
CA ASN A 675 -55.34 -2.98 11.08
C ASN A 675 -54.55 -1.82 11.73
N CYS A 676 -53.93 -1.07 10.83
CA CYS A 676 -53.32 0.26 10.87
C CYS A 676 -53.82 1.34 11.88
N PHE A 677 -53.00 2.40 11.92
CA PHE A 677 -53.22 3.78 12.42
C PHE A 677 -53.00 4.08 13.91
N LEU A 678 -51.94 4.86 14.21
CA LEU A 678 -52.11 6.29 14.52
C LEU A 678 -50.80 7.09 14.49
N THR A 679 -50.89 8.33 14.00
CA THR A 679 -49.82 9.36 13.96
C THR A 679 -50.01 10.41 15.06
N ARG A 680 -48.90 11.04 15.50
CA ARG A 680 -48.68 12.45 15.98
C ARG A 680 -49.88 13.25 16.55
N THR A 681 -49.74 14.08 17.60
CA THR A 681 -48.87 15.30 17.68
C THR A 681 -48.56 15.76 19.13
N ALA A 682 -47.77 16.83 19.29
CA ALA A 682 -47.21 17.36 20.56
C ALA A 682 -47.73 18.76 20.98
N SER A 683 -47.46 19.13 22.24
CA SER A 683 -47.56 20.47 22.89
C SER A 683 -46.97 20.40 24.33
N CYS A 684 -46.44 21.42 25.01
CA CYS A 684 -46.17 22.84 24.72
C CYS A 684 -44.89 23.34 25.48
N LEU A 685 -44.91 24.54 26.09
CA LEU A 685 -43.82 25.24 26.81
C LEU A 685 -44.29 25.84 28.17
N GLU A 686 -43.38 26.13 29.12
CA GLU A 686 -43.07 27.50 29.65
C GLU A 686 -42.18 27.57 30.95
N GLY A 687 -41.17 28.49 30.94
CA GLY A 687 -40.56 29.22 32.08
C GLY A 687 -39.68 28.51 33.15
N PRO A 688 -38.96 29.24 34.05
CA PRO A 688 -38.36 30.60 33.98
C PRO A 688 -36.84 30.63 34.41
N PRO A 689 -36.13 31.80 34.53
CA PRO A 689 -34.65 31.87 34.51
C PRO A 689 -33.94 32.23 35.84
N PHE A 690 -32.61 32.00 35.91
CA PHE A 690 -31.67 32.62 36.87
C PHE A 690 -30.28 32.90 36.26
N SER A 691 -29.55 33.86 36.84
CA SER A 691 -28.31 34.48 36.32
C SER A 691 -27.09 34.25 37.27
N PRO A 692 -25.92 34.93 37.17
CA PRO A 692 -24.65 34.21 36.93
C PRO A 692 -23.57 34.35 38.02
N CYS A 693 -22.50 33.55 37.91
CA CYS A 693 -21.28 33.67 38.72
C CYS A 693 -20.01 33.36 37.87
N PRO A 694 -18.79 33.74 38.31
CA PRO A 694 -17.88 34.50 37.43
C PRO A 694 -16.78 33.69 36.73
N VAL A 695 -16.31 34.24 35.61
CA VAL A 695 -15.10 33.81 34.88
C VAL A 695 -13.89 34.55 35.42
N ILE A 696 -12.88 33.81 35.90
CA ILE A 696 -11.53 34.35 36.16
C ILE A 696 -10.72 34.23 34.87
N HIS A 697 -10.36 35.37 34.29
CA HIS A 697 -9.38 35.45 33.21
C HIS A 697 -7.96 35.29 33.76
N TRP A 698 -7.10 34.54 33.06
CA TRP A 698 -5.65 34.66 33.21
C TRP A 698 -5.02 35.08 31.88
N LEU A 699 -4.08 36.03 31.93
CA LEU A 699 -3.46 36.63 30.75
C LEU A 699 -2.32 35.77 30.19
N GLY A 700 -2.01 35.94 28.91
CA GLY A 700 -0.89 35.29 28.25
C GLY A 700 -0.75 35.60 26.76
N ARG A 701 -0.62 36.89 26.39
CA ARG A 701 -0.26 37.27 25.01
C ARG A 701 0.53 38.59 24.98
N HIS A 702 1.44 38.67 24.00
CA HIS A 702 2.33 39.78 23.63
C HIS A 702 3.56 40.04 24.51
N MET A 703 4.72 39.64 23.98
CA MET A 703 5.86 40.54 23.85
C MET A 703 5.98 40.88 22.36
N ASP A 704 6.08 42.17 22.05
CA ASP A 704 6.15 42.70 20.69
C ASP A 704 7.44 43.51 20.52
N ASN A 705 7.98 43.56 19.30
CA ASN A 705 9.28 44.16 19.04
C ASN A 705 9.25 45.68 19.17
N ARG A 706 10.11 46.28 20.02
CA ARG A 706 10.58 47.67 19.81
C ARG A 706 12.08 47.84 20.04
N VAL A 707 12.72 48.35 19.00
CA VAL A 707 14.06 48.95 19.00
C VAL A 707 13.99 50.32 19.67
N VAL A 708 14.93 50.61 20.57
CA VAL A 708 15.27 51.98 21.00
C VAL A 708 16.80 52.12 21.03
N ARG A 709 17.33 53.25 20.56
CA ARG A 709 18.77 53.56 20.53
C ARG A 709 19.19 54.35 21.79
N TYR A 710 20.47 54.17 22.16
CA TYR A 710 21.37 55.10 22.86
C TYR A 710 20.81 56.38 23.49
N LEU A 711 21.14 56.57 24.78
CA LEU A 711 21.88 57.74 25.26
C LEU A 711 22.53 57.46 26.63
N ASP A 712 23.85 57.70 26.70
CA ASP A 712 24.66 57.89 27.92
C ASP A 712 24.57 59.36 28.38
N PRO A 713 25.18 59.80 29.52
CA PRO A 713 25.54 59.08 30.76
C PRO A 713 25.07 59.86 32.03
N CYS A 714 25.32 59.33 33.24
CA CYS A 714 25.92 60.06 34.40
C CYS A 714 25.81 59.31 35.76
N THR A 715 26.97 59.05 36.35
CA THR A 715 27.31 59.07 37.80
C THR A 715 26.22 58.90 38.88
N ALA A 716 26.34 57.81 39.65
CA ALA A 716 26.53 57.84 41.11
C ALA A 716 27.24 56.55 41.56
#